data_AF-A0AAV9GC18-F1
#
_entry.id   AF-A0AAV9GC18-F1
#
_cell.length_a   1.000
_cell.length_b   1.000
_cell.length_c   1.000
_cell.angle_alpha   90.00
_cell.angle_beta   90.00
_cell.angle_gamma   90.00
#
_symmetry.space_group_name_H-M   'P 1'
#
loop_
_entity.id
_entity.type
_entity.pdbx_description
1 polymer ?
#
loop_
_entity_poly.entity_id
_entity_poly.type
_entity_poly.pdbx_seq_one_letter_code
_entity_poly.pdbx_strand_id
1 'polypeptide(L)'
;MAETAAPAMPAMPAMPAAPAPAAPPARPHNFESHQRRLQSIRDVLRNAHQGLMDTVGREWDTGDPPEDSETIILEALNARQQALRELKVLRDTANEAVRAANTVTGAKTNARKAAAARGDQAEDVQTAREEERAAIQGLRTKQRATYYFYHYRRQNQLYDAVVDADQEEWERYPTPLRSGGVAAWPGPRHYHNDRGYIARKFQPVAQAKAPVRFKLKPKARASIVQNALDTASFFRDAQVHLEWVKVLSWGGTGVVMLFLTRPPAAAASAPGQAPNVKYYIVKAVYQIGEEEDDDQNRSNLREEINILGEFEGAEHIILLANLGPTRRDRLDQSMDDHGDEAPMPVMIMEFFKRGSLHDVVTRAAVQGKRIHDRTLWLIFECVFRSLVGMRYRPKSWHPPPAAGADPEIERIPTINQLHLGPRDTCTARDKKYMANEAPNERWVHLDLEPSNFLVGEYTAGHHLIPSVKLNDFGTANEFERYKNKIHGFRPVIPDYNFHEQRRMAKNGWFTPEQFTEEWDYIGEDVPPAGTKIAGQFGWKTNLWQAGQTMWRLISQRQPAYCGPYIEAVTQDPATGRWSAVPPQQVAAAGPNVKWTWGGYMLENSRGPLLFRQTDMDLRELVMRCMMDDPYDRPEMEELQEIIDRKVRGPWTGTQSDAGMRKHKQTEMLFTGPADPPPKPRETLKKWLDEEMEIDVFE
;
A
#
# COMPACT_ATOMS: atom_id res chain seq x y z
N MET A 1 46.43 -84.46 -41.95
CA MET A 1 45.31 -85.34 -42.37
C MET A 1 44.18 -85.04 -41.40
N ALA A 2 43.47 -83.94 -41.61
CA ALA A 2 42.24 -83.86 -42.41
C ALA A 2 41.06 -84.54 -41.69
N GLU A 3 40.28 -83.76 -40.95
CA GLU A 3 38.82 -83.91 -40.94
C GLU A 3 38.14 -82.66 -40.37
N THR A 4 36.96 -82.42 -40.91
CA THR A 4 36.14 -81.21 -40.95
C THR A 4 35.54 -80.79 -39.61
N ALA A 5 35.62 -79.49 -39.27
CA ALA A 5 34.84 -78.87 -38.20
C ALA A 5 33.90 -77.79 -38.77
N ALA A 6 32.63 -77.92 -38.40
CA ALA A 6 31.46 -77.15 -38.82
C ALA A 6 31.50 -75.65 -38.39
N PRO A 7 30.73 -74.77 -39.05
CA PRO A 7 30.76 -73.33 -38.80
C PRO A 7 30.11 -72.94 -37.46
N ALA A 8 30.77 -72.02 -36.74
CA ALA A 8 30.30 -71.46 -35.49
C ALA A 8 29.06 -70.57 -35.69
N MET A 9 27.97 -70.93 -35.02
CA MET A 9 26.78 -70.09 -34.85
C MET A 9 27.06 -68.93 -33.87
N PRO A 10 26.47 -67.73 -34.10
CA PRO A 10 26.68 -66.57 -33.26
C PRO A 10 26.02 -66.73 -31.87
N ALA A 11 26.70 -66.23 -30.85
CA ALA A 11 26.24 -66.23 -29.47
C ALA A 11 24.93 -65.44 -29.31
N MET A 12 23.90 -66.11 -28.77
CA MET A 12 22.66 -65.48 -28.33
C MET A 12 22.95 -64.53 -27.14
N PRO A 13 22.38 -63.31 -27.12
CA PRO A 13 22.51 -62.39 -26.00
C PRO A 13 21.79 -62.93 -24.76
N ALA A 14 22.40 -62.76 -23.60
CA ALA A 14 21.83 -63.12 -22.31
C ALA A 14 20.48 -62.42 -22.09
N MET A 15 19.44 -63.19 -21.73
CA MET A 15 18.15 -62.65 -21.35
C MET A 15 18.29 -61.75 -20.12
N PRO A 16 17.68 -60.55 -20.11
CA PRO A 16 17.68 -59.69 -18.93
C PRO A 16 16.90 -60.37 -17.80
N ALA A 17 17.46 -60.32 -16.59
CA ALA A 17 16.83 -60.80 -15.38
C ALA A 17 15.44 -60.15 -15.19
N ALA A 18 14.46 -60.95 -14.81
CA ALA A 18 13.11 -60.48 -14.51
C ALA A 18 13.17 -59.37 -13.43
N PRO A 19 12.42 -58.25 -13.60
CA PRO A 19 12.39 -57.18 -12.62
C PRO A 19 11.84 -57.71 -11.28
N ALA A 20 12.50 -57.34 -10.20
CA ALA A 20 12.04 -57.63 -8.84
C ALA A 20 10.60 -57.13 -8.65
N PRO A 21 9.75 -57.88 -7.93
CA PRO A 21 8.37 -57.47 -7.67
C PRO A 21 8.34 -56.10 -7.00
N ALA A 22 7.56 -55.18 -7.56
CA ALA A 22 7.39 -53.84 -7.03
C ALA A 22 6.93 -53.90 -5.56
N ALA A 23 7.58 -53.11 -4.72
CA ALA A 23 7.18 -52.97 -3.32
C ALA A 23 5.69 -52.57 -3.23
N PRO A 24 4.92 -53.17 -2.30
CA PRO A 24 3.51 -52.85 -2.16
C PRO A 24 3.32 -51.35 -1.93
N PRO A 25 2.29 -50.72 -2.53
CA PRO A 25 2.06 -49.29 -2.37
C PRO A 25 1.91 -48.94 -0.90
N ALA A 26 2.61 -47.88 -0.47
CA ALA A 26 2.48 -47.35 0.88
C ALA A 26 1.00 -47.10 1.19
N ARG A 27 0.52 -47.65 2.32
CA ARG A 27 -0.87 -47.49 2.74
C ARG A 27 -1.23 -45.99 2.77
N PRO A 28 -2.38 -45.58 2.22
CA PRO A 28 -2.77 -44.17 2.22
C PRO A 28 -2.82 -43.65 3.66
N HIS A 29 -2.12 -42.54 3.92
CA HIS A 29 -2.17 -41.85 5.20
C HIS A 29 -3.63 -41.49 5.52
N ASN A 30 -4.15 -42.04 6.61
CA ASN A 30 -5.55 -41.90 6.99
C ASN A 30 -5.83 -40.45 7.43
N PHE A 31 -6.44 -39.66 6.55
CA PHE A 31 -6.90 -38.29 6.81
C PHE A 31 -7.77 -38.19 8.09
N GLU A 32 -8.60 -39.21 8.38
CA GLU A 32 -9.42 -39.26 9.58
C GLU A 32 -8.57 -39.39 10.87
N SER A 33 -7.38 -39.99 10.79
CA SER A 33 -6.46 -40.09 11.93
C SER A 33 -5.89 -38.71 12.29
N HIS A 34 -5.52 -37.91 11.28
CA HIS A 34 -5.08 -36.52 11.50
C HIS A 34 -6.22 -35.64 12.02
N GLN A 35 -7.43 -35.80 11.50
CA GLN A 35 -8.60 -35.06 12.01
C GLN A 35 -8.92 -35.42 13.46
N ARG A 36 -8.91 -36.71 13.83
CA ARG A 36 -9.10 -37.14 15.22
C ARG A 36 -8.02 -36.58 16.15
N ARG A 37 -6.77 -36.54 15.69
CA ARG A 37 -5.65 -35.99 16.48
C ARG A 37 -5.75 -34.48 16.65
N LEU A 38 -6.11 -33.74 15.61
CA LEU A 38 -6.38 -32.29 15.71
C LEU A 38 -7.56 -31.99 16.63
N GLN A 39 -8.60 -32.81 16.60
CA GLN A 39 -9.75 -32.66 17.49
C GLN A 39 -9.33 -32.90 18.96
N SER A 40 -8.56 -33.96 19.22
CA SER A 40 -8.03 -34.23 20.57
C SER A 40 -7.15 -33.07 21.09
N ILE A 41 -6.28 -32.50 20.26
CA ILE A 41 -5.47 -31.33 20.64
C ILE A 41 -6.36 -30.11 20.98
N ARG A 42 -7.43 -29.88 20.21
CA ARG A 42 -8.38 -28.79 20.49
C ARG A 42 -9.10 -29.00 21.82
N ASP A 43 -9.52 -30.21 22.10
CA ASP A 43 -10.25 -30.52 23.33
C ASP A 43 -9.34 -30.38 24.56
N VAL A 44 -8.07 -30.81 24.47
CA VAL A 44 -7.06 -30.57 25.53
C VAL A 44 -6.83 -29.08 25.79
N LEU A 45 -6.68 -28.27 24.73
CA LEU A 45 -6.48 -26.83 24.86
C LEU A 45 -7.72 -26.11 25.40
N ARG A 46 -8.92 -26.53 24.98
CA ARG A 46 -10.19 -25.98 25.48
C ARG A 46 -10.34 -26.25 26.97
N ASN A 47 -10.10 -27.48 27.41
CA ASN A 47 -10.21 -27.86 28.82
C ASN A 47 -9.19 -27.13 29.69
N ALA A 48 -7.95 -27.00 29.23
CA ALA A 48 -6.91 -26.23 29.93
C ALA A 48 -7.27 -24.73 30.03
N HIS A 49 -7.87 -24.17 28.98
CA HIS A 49 -8.32 -22.77 29.00
C HIS A 49 -9.49 -22.57 29.96
N GLN A 50 -10.49 -23.46 29.94
CA GLN A 50 -11.63 -23.40 30.84
C GLN A 50 -11.19 -23.47 32.30
N GLY A 51 -10.32 -24.43 32.65
CA GLY A 51 -9.77 -24.54 34.00
C GLY A 51 -9.03 -23.28 34.47
N LEU A 52 -8.31 -22.61 33.56
CA LEU A 52 -7.65 -21.33 33.87
C LEU A 52 -8.67 -20.21 34.12
N MET A 53 -9.71 -20.11 33.29
CA MET A 53 -10.74 -19.07 33.45
C MET A 53 -11.57 -19.28 34.72
N ASP A 54 -11.88 -20.53 35.08
CA ASP A 54 -12.61 -20.87 36.30
C ASP A 54 -11.79 -20.56 37.57
N THR A 55 -10.46 -20.65 37.49
CA THR A 55 -9.55 -20.28 38.59
C THR A 55 -9.43 -18.76 38.72
N VAL A 56 -9.24 -18.06 37.61
CA VAL A 56 -9.14 -16.58 37.58
C VAL A 56 -10.46 -15.93 38.00
N GLY A 57 -11.60 -16.49 37.57
CA GLY A 57 -12.93 -16.02 37.99
C GLY A 57 -13.13 -16.16 39.50
N ARG A 58 -12.75 -17.31 40.08
CA ARG A 58 -12.83 -17.52 41.54
C ARG A 58 -11.91 -16.58 42.32
N GLU A 59 -10.67 -16.40 41.88
CA GLU A 59 -9.74 -15.41 42.46
C GLU A 59 -10.32 -14.00 42.52
N TRP A 60 -11.02 -13.60 41.47
CA TRP A 60 -11.64 -12.29 41.36
C TRP A 60 -12.82 -12.11 42.33
N ASP A 61 -13.62 -13.16 42.53
CA ASP A 61 -14.81 -13.12 43.36
C ASP A 61 -14.51 -13.30 44.86
N THR A 62 -13.50 -14.09 45.23
CA THR A 62 -13.18 -14.38 46.64
C THR A 62 -12.02 -13.58 47.19
N GLY A 63 -11.20 -12.93 46.35
CA GLY A 63 -10.03 -12.14 46.77
C GLY A 63 -8.84 -12.96 47.25
N ASP A 64 -9.03 -14.26 47.51
CA ASP A 64 -7.98 -15.22 47.85
C ASP A 64 -7.82 -16.25 46.72
N PRO A 65 -6.59 -16.50 46.24
CA PRO A 65 -6.34 -17.55 45.25
C PRO A 65 -6.59 -18.93 45.85
N PRO A 66 -7.21 -19.86 45.10
CA PRO A 66 -7.39 -21.23 45.58
C PRO A 66 -6.01 -21.85 45.87
N GLU A 67 -5.92 -22.69 46.91
CA GLU A 67 -4.67 -23.34 47.35
C GLU A 67 -3.98 -24.12 46.20
N ASP A 68 -4.73 -24.48 45.15
CA ASP A 68 -4.27 -25.23 43.98
C ASP A 68 -4.04 -24.38 42.70
N SER A 69 -4.12 -23.05 42.78
CA SER A 69 -3.98 -22.15 41.62
C SER A 69 -2.67 -22.35 40.85
N GLU A 70 -1.54 -22.54 41.55
CA GLU A 70 -0.24 -22.81 40.95
C GLU A 70 -0.23 -24.16 40.19
N THR A 71 -0.86 -25.19 40.74
CA THR A 71 -1.00 -26.50 40.10
C THR A 71 -1.82 -26.41 38.82
N ILE A 72 -2.96 -25.69 38.85
CA ILE A 72 -3.83 -25.51 37.67
C ILE A 72 -3.12 -24.73 36.56
N ILE A 73 -2.35 -23.70 36.91
CA ILE A 73 -1.55 -22.93 35.95
C ILE A 73 -0.45 -23.82 35.34
N LEU A 74 0.25 -24.62 36.15
CA LEU A 74 1.28 -25.55 35.68
C LEU A 74 0.71 -26.64 34.77
N GLU A 75 -0.45 -27.21 35.09
CA GLU A 75 -1.14 -28.18 34.25
C GLU A 75 -1.57 -27.57 32.90
N ALA A 76 -2.11 -26.36 32.89
CA ALA A 76 -2.49 -25.66 31.67
C ALA A 76 -1.28 -25.34 30.78
N LEU A 77 -0.15 -24.94 31.39
CA LEU A 77 1.11 -24.70 30.68
C LEU A 77 1.68 -26.00 30.09
N ASN A 78 1.64 -27.11 30.84
CA ASN A 78 2.08 -28.41 30.37
C ASN A 78 1.21 -28.95 29.23
N ALA A 79 -0.11 -28.85 29.35
CA ALA A 79 -1.06 -29.22 28.30
C ALA A 79 -0.82 -28.41 27.01
N ARG A 80 -0.56 -27.10 27.14
CA ARG A 80 -0.20 -26.25 26.01
C ARG A 80 1.12 -26.66 25.36
N GLN A 81 2.15 -26.96 26.16
CA GLN A 81 3.43 -27.43 25.62
C GLN A 81 3.30 -28.76 24.89
N GLN A 82 2.51 -29.70 25.43
CA GLN A 82 2.26 -30.98 24.78
C GLN A 82 1.52 -30.80 23.45
N ALA A 83 0.45 -29.99 23.42
CA ALA A 83 -0.27 -29.65 22.19
C ALA A 83 0.66 -29.05 21.11
N LEU A 84 1.60 -28.18 21.49
CA LEU A 84 2.59 -27.61 20.57
C LEU A 84 3.56 -28.66 20.00
N ARG A 85 3.98 -29.63 20.81
CA ARG A 85 4.83 -30.75 20.33
C ARG A 85 4.07 -31.62 19.33
N GLU A 86 2.79 -31.90 19.59
CA GLU A 86 1.98 -32.71 18.67
C GLU A 86 1.65 -31.99 17.35
N LEU A 87 1.36 -30.68 17.40
CA LEU A 87 1.18 -29.87 16.19
C LEU A 87 2.46 -29.82 15.34
N LYS A 88 3.63 -29.78 15.99
CA LYS A 88 4.92 -29.86 15.30
C LYS A 88 5.07 -31.18 14.54
N VAL A 89 4.76 -32.31 15.19
CA VAL A 89 4.82 -33.66 14.55
C VAL A 89 3.87 -33.74 13.36
N LEU A 90 2.63 -33.24 13.50
CA LEU A 90 1.65 -33.22 12.40
C LEU A 90 2.12 -32.39 11.21
N ARG A 91 2.68 -31.21 11.48
CA ARG A 91 3.24 -30.32 10.46
C ARG A 91 4.41 -30.97 9.74
N ASP A 92 5.33 -31.57 10.49
CA ASP A 92 6.53 -32.18 9.93
C ASP A 92 6.15 -33.41 9.06
N THR A 93 5.16 -34.20 9.50
CA THR A 93 4.56 -35.30 8.71
C THR A 93 3.89 -34.80 7.42
N ALA A 94 3.13 -33.70 7.48
CA ALA A 94 2.50 -33.11 6.31
C ALA A 94 3.55 -32.59 5.30
N ASN A 95 4.61 -31.97 5.79
CA ASN A 95 5.72 -31.48 4.96
C ASN A 95 6.50 -32.63 4.30
N GLU A 96 6.65 -33.77 4.97
CA GLU A 96 7.22 -34.98 4.37
C GLU A 96 6.31 -35.55 3.28
N ALA A 97 4.99 -35.59 3.51
CA ALA A 97 4.03 -36.01 2.50
C ALA A 97 4.05 -35.11 1.25
N VAL A 98 4.16 -33.79 1.43
CA VAL A 98 4.32 -32.83 0.32
C VAL A 98 5.64 -33.04 -0.41
N ARG A 99 6.75 -33.26 0.30
CA ARG A 99 8.04 -33.56 -0.31
C ARG A 99 8.02 -34.86 -1.09
N ALA A 100 7.38 -35.91 -0.55
CA ALA A 100 7.19 -37.18 -1.24
C ALA A 100 6.33 -37.01 -2.50
N ALA A 101 5.23 -36.26 -2.42
CA ALA A 101 4.40 -35.93 -3.58
C ALA A 101 5.20 -35.19 -4.66
N ASN A 102 5.94 -34.14 -4.30
CA ASN A 102 6.77 -33.38 -5.23
C ASN A 102 7.88 -34.22 -5.86
N THR A 103 8.44 -35.18 -5.12
CA THR A 103 9.44 -36.12 -5.65
C THR A 103 8.82 -37.04 -6.71
N VAL A 104 7.60 -37.53 -6.47
CA VAL A 104 6.84 -38.32 -7.47
C VAL A 104 6.49 -37.49 -8.70
N THR A 105 6.08 -36.23 -8.52
CA THR A 105 5.78 -35.32 -9.64
C THR A 105 7.03 -34.98 -10.45
N GLY A 106 8.16 -34.75 -9.77
CA GLY A 106 9.47 -34.53 -10.39
C GLY A 106 9.97 -35.76 -11.15
N ALA A 107 9.83 -36.95 -10.58
CA ALA A 107 10.17 -38.22 -11.25
C ALA A 107 9.30 -38.45 -12.50
N LYS A 108 7.99 -38.16 -12.43
CA LYS A 108 7.09 -38.20 -13.60
C LYS A 108 7.50 -37.17 -14.67
N THR A 109 7.91 -35.98 -14.26
CA THR A 109 8.37 -34.92 -15.17
C THR A 109 9.69 -35.30 -15.88
N ASN A 110 10.62 -35.92 -15.16
CA ASN A 110 11.88 -36.40 -15.73
C ASN A 110 11.67 -37.63 -16.64
N ALA A 111 10.77 -38.53 -16.28
CA ALA A 111 10.36 -39.64 -17.14
C ALA A 111 9.69 -39.14 -18.45
N ARG A 112 8.90 -38.06 -18.37
CA ARG A 112 8.31 -37.37 -19.54
C ARG A 112 9.38 -36.72 -20.43
N LYS A 113 10.38 -36.03 -19.86
CA LYS A 113 11.51 -35.49 -20.64
C LYS A 113 12.29 -36.60 -21.35
N ALA A 114 12.47 -37.74 -20.68
CA ALA A 114 13.11 -38.91 -21.28
C ALA A 114 12.26 -39.58 -22.37
N ALA A 115 10.93 -39.58 -22.24
CA ALA A 115 10.00 -40.09 -23.27
C ALA A 115 9.92 -39.17 -24.50
N ALA A 116 9.83 -37.85 -24.27
CA ALA A 116 9.89 -36.86 -25.35
C ALA A 116 11.22 -36.90 -26.11
N ALA A 117 12.35 -37.14 -25.42
CA ALA A 117 13.65 -37.34 -26.05
C ALA A 117 13.75 -38.64 -26.87
N ARG A 118 12.86 -39.61 -26.64
CA ARG A 118 12.76 -40.88 -27.40
C ARG A 118 11.83 -40.80 -28.62
N GLY A 119 11.14 -39.68 -28.83
CA GLY A 119 10.24 -39.50 -29.97
C GLY A 119 8.90 -40.23 -29.83
N ASP A 120 8.47 -40.53 -28.60
CA ASP A 120 7.15 -41.10 -28.33
C ASP A 120 6.05 -40.13 -28.86
N GLN A 121 4.98 -40.67 -29.46
CA GLN A 121 4.07 -39.92 -30.34
C GLN A 121 3.38 -38.73 -29.64
N ALA A 122 3.20 -37.64 -30.40
CA ALA A 122 2.69 -36.36 -29.91
C ALA A 122 1.26 -36.41 -29.32
N GLU A 123 0.44 -37.39 -29.71
CA GLU A 123 -0.93 -37.56 -29.21
C GLU A 123 -0.98 -38.00 -27.74
N ASP A 124 -0.04 -38.82 -27.28
CA ASP A 124 0.00 -39.28 -25.89
C ASP A 124 0.41 -38.14 -24.94
N VAL A 125 1.28 -37.25 -25.40
CA VAL A 125 1.69 -36.04 -24.66
C VAL A 125 0.54 -35.05 -24.57
N GLN A 126 -0.27 -34.91 -25.62
CA GLN A 126 -1.43 -34.02 -25.63
C GLN A 126 -2.56 -34.53 -24.74
N THR A 127 -2.87 -35.83 -24.81
CA THR A 127 -3.87 -36.48 -23.94
C THR A 127 -3.49 -36.34 -22.47
N ALA A 128 -2.22 -36.58 -22.12
CA ALA A 128 -1.74 -36.39 -20.75
C ALA A 128 -1.82 -34.94 -20.26
N ARG A 129 -1.67 -33.94 -21.15
CA ARG A 129 -1.86 -32.52 -20.82
C ARG A 129 -3.32 -32.18 -20.55
N GLU A 130 -4.24 -32.79 -21.29
CA GLU A 130 -5.68 -32.57 -21.13
C GLU A 130 -6.20 -33.24 -19.84
N GLU A 131 -5.73 -34.43 -19.51
CA GLU A 131 -6.03 -35.10 -18.23
C GLU A 131 -5.47 -34.32 -17.02
N GLU A 132 -4.26 -33.78 -17.12
CA GLU A 132 -3.66 -32.95 -16.08
C GLU A 132 -4.44 -31.65 -15.86
N ARG A 133 -4.88 -30.99 -16.95
CA ARG A 133 -5.76 -29.82 -16.88
C ARG A 133 -7.11 -30.17 -16.24
N ALA A 134 -7.71 -31.30 -16.61
CA ALA A 134 -8.97 -31.75 -16.03
C ALA A 134 -8.84 -32.07 -14.53
N ALA A 135 -7.74 -32.69 -14.11
CA ALA A 135 -7.46 -32.99 -12.70
C ALA A 135 -7.26 -31.72 -11.85
N ILE A 136 -6.50 -30.75 -12.37
CA ILE A 136 -6.31 -29.43 -11.75
C ILE A 136 -7.65 -28.70 -11.65
N GLN A 137 -8.47 -28.72 -12.70
CA GLN A 137 -9.80 -28.10 -12.69
C GLN A 137 -10.77 -28.77 -11.70
N GLY A 138 -10.69 -30.10 -11.55
CA GLY A 138 -11.46 -30.85 -10.55
C GLY A 138 -11.07 -30.50 -9.10
N LEU A 139 -9.77 -30.34 -8.83
CA LEU A 139 -9.27 -29.87 -7.53
C LEU A 139 -9.74 -28.45 -7.23
N ARG A 140 -9.67 -27.55 -8.22
CA ARG A 140 -10.15 -26.15 -8.11
C ARG A 140 -11.66 -26.07 -7.88
N THR A 141 -12.46 -26.92 -8.52
CA THR A 141 -13.92 -26.99 -8.33
C THR A 141 -14.27 -27.46 -6.92
N LYS A 142 -13.53 -28.42 -6.38
CA LYS A 142 -13.68 -28.87 -4.97
C LYS A 142 -13.29 -27.79 -3.97
N GLN A 143 -12.25 -27.01 -4.26
CA GLN A 143 -11.86 -25.84 -3.44
C GLN A 143 -12.93 -24.75 -3.47
N ARG A 144 -13.53 -24.46 -4.63
CA ARG A 144 -14.69 -23.54 -4.77
C ARG A 144 -15.94 -24.01 -4.01
N ALA A 145 -16.29 -25.29 -4.08
CA ALA A 145 -17.41 -25.83 -3.30
C ALA A 145 -17.14 -25.74 -1.78
N THR A 146 -15.88 -25.93 -1.38
CA THR A 146 -15.44 -25.76 0.01
C THR A 146 -15.52 -24.29 0.45
N TYR A 147 -15.20 -23.33 -0.42
CA TYR A 147 -15.37 -21.89 -0.18
C TYR A 147 -16.83 -21.52 0.12
N TYR A 148 -17.77 -21.90 -0.75
CA TYR A 148 -19.20 -21.62 -0.51
C TYR A 148 -19.74 -22.30 0.75
N PHE A 149 -19.29 -23.53 1.04
CA PHE A 149 -19.65 -24.25 2.27
C PHE A 149 -19.08 -23.60 3.54
N TYR A 150 -17.83 -23.12 3.52
CA TYR A 150 -17.21 -22.44 4.66
C TYR A 150 -17.82 -21.06 4.91
N HIS A 151 -18.14 -20.31 3.85
CA HIS A 151 -18.80 -19.01 3.95
C HIS A 151 -20.22 -19.14 4.52
N TYR A 152 -21.00 -20.11 4.02
CA TYR A 152 -22.35 -20.40 4.52
C TYR A 152 -22.33 -20.88 5.98
N ARG A 153 -21.33 -21.68 6.38
CA ARG A 153 -21.20 -22.18 7.75
C ARG A 153 -20.67 -21.15 8.73
N ARG A 154 -19.74 -20.26 8.34
CA ARG A 154 -19.19 -19.18 9.17
C ARG A 154 -20.23 -18.08 9.42
N GLN A 155 -21.09 -17.79 8.45
CA GLN A 155 -22.22 -16.86 8.63
C GLN A 155 -23.31 -17.41 9.55
N ASN A 156 -23.60 -18.72 9.53
CA ASN A 156 -24.60 -19.33 10.42
C ASN A 156 -24.07 -19.68 11.83
N GLN A 157 -22.80 -20.06 12.00
CA GLN A 157 -22.25 -20.42 13.32
C GLN A 157 -21.98 -19.23 14.25
N LEU A 158 -21.75 -18.03 13.71
CA LEU A 158 -21.69 -16.79 14.50
C LEU A 158 -23.09 -16.36 15.00
N TYR A 159 -24.15 -16.85 14.34
CA TYR A 159 -25.54 -16.55 14.69
C TYR A 159 -26.02 -17.40 15.87
N ASP A 160 -25.75 -18.70 15.86
CA ASP A 160 -26.22 -19.61 16.92
C ASP A 160 -25.50 -19.36 18.27
N ALA A 161 -24.23 -18.97 18.26
CA ALA A 161 -23.46 -18.74 19.49
C ALA A 161 -23.80 -17.44 20.23
N VAL A 162 -24.51 -16.50 19.59
CA VAL A 162 -24.87 -15.19 20.16
C VAL A 162 -26.30 -15.17 20.73
N VAL A 163 -27.15 -16.12 20.33
CA VAL A 163 -28.55 -16.21 20.78
C VAL A 163 -28.69 -16.90 22.16
N ASP A 164 -27.69 -17.68 22.59
CA ASP A 164 -27.74 -18.44 23.86
C ASP A 164 -27.18 -17.70 25.10
N ALA A 165 -26.75 -16.44 24.97
CA ALA A 165 -26.25 -15.66 26.11
C ALA A 165 -27.38 -14.83 26.75
N ASP A 166 -27.75 -15.18 27.97
CA ASP A 166 -28.89 -14.62 28.70
C ASP A 166 -28.72 -13.12 29.01
N GLN A 167 -29.82 -12.37 28.90
CA GLN A 167 -29.83 -10.90 28.86
C GLN A 167 -29.51 -10.24 30.21
N GLU A 168 -29.59 -11.00 31.31
CA GLU A 168 -29.40 -10.52 32.69
C GLU A 168 -27.91 -10.43 33.13
N GLU A 169 -27.01 -11.12 32.44
CA GLU A 169 -25.57 -11.15 32.76
C GLU A 169 -24.81 -9.94 32.16
N TRP A 170 -25.38 -9.31 31.12
CA TRP A 170 -24.77 -8.19 30.39
C TRP A 170 -24.89 -6.82 31.08
N GLU A 171 -25.86 -6.64 31.97
CA GLU A 171 -26.14 -5.34 32.61
C GLU A 171 -25.30 -5.06 33.88
N ARG A 172 -24.54 -6.04 34.39
CA ARG A 172 -23.80 -5.91 35.67
C ARG A 172 -22.38 -5.33 35.58
N TYR A 173 -21.84 -5.07 34.40
CA TYR A 173 -20.45 -4.62 34.26
C TYR A 173 -20.30 -3.14 33.87
N PRO A 174 -19.75 -2.27 34.75
CA PRO A 174 -19.25 -0.96 34.34
C PRO A 174 -17.88 -1.13 33.63
N THR A 175 -17.80 -0.67 32.38
CA THR A 175 -16.63 -0.57 31.46
C THR A 175 -15.29 -0.27 32.18
N PRO A 176 -14.10 -0.75 31.69
CA PRO A 176 -13.77 -1.02 30.29
C PRO A 176 -13.27 -2.43 29.98
N LEU A 177 -13.87 -3.03 28.95
CA LEU A 177 -13.43 -4.29 28.35
C LEU A 177 -11.98 -4.18 27.87
N ARG A 178 -11.07 -4.81 28.64
CA ARG A 178 -9.90 -5.45 28.04
C ARG A 178 -10.41 -6.53 27.10
N SER A 179 -9.85 -6.55 25.89
CA SER A 179 -10.12 -7.52 24.84
C SER A 179 -10.08 -8.97 25.35
N GLY A 180 -11.24 -9.55 25.61
CA GLY A 180 -11.45 -10.97 25.80
C GLY A 180 -12.66 -11.38 24.95
N GLY A 181 -12.48 -12.34 24.04
CA GLY A 181 -13.60 -13.11 23.49
C GLY A 181 -13.87 -13.04 21.99
N VAL A 182 -13.27 -12.12 21.22
CA VAL A 182 -13.30 -12.23 19.75
C VAL A 182 -11.95 -12.74 19.28
N ALA A 183 -11.94 -13.95 18.70
CA ALA A 183 -10.76 -14.54 18.09
C ALA A 183 -10.04 -13.47 17.26
N ALA A 184 -8.80 -13.17 17.65
CA ALA A 184 -7.96 -12.21 16.95
C ALA A 184 -7.98 -12.54 15.45
N TRP A 185 -8.26 -11.52 14.63
CA TRP A 185 -8.12 -11.58 13.19
C TRP A 185 -6.79 -12.27 12.86
N PRO A 186 -6.78 -13.44 12.20
CA PRO A 186 -5.56 -13.97 11.64
C PRO A 186 -5.30 -13.08 10.44
N GLY A 187 -4.53 -12.01 10.63
CA GLY A 187 -3.90 -11.33 9.50
C GLY A 187 -3.23 -12.38 8.60
N PRO A 188 -3.00 -12.07 7.31
CA PRO A 188 -2.51 -13.02 6.33
C PRO A 188 -1.41 -13.88 6.96
N ARG A 189 -1.63 -15.20 7.04
CA ARG A 189 -0.79 -16.17 7.79
C ARG A 189 0.66 -16.25 7.30
N HIS A 190 1.01 -15.42 6.31
CA HIS A 190 2.28 -15.34 5.63
C HIS A 190 3.14 -14.12 5.98
N TYR A 191 2.73 -13.25 6.92
CA TYR A 191 3.55 -12.12 7.34
C TYR A 191 3.93 -12.17 8.83
N HIS A 192 5.19 -12.54 9.08
CA HIS A 192 6.03 -12.38 10.28
C HIS A 192 5.50 -12.85 11.67
N ASN A 193 6.33 -13.68 12.32
CA ASN A 193 6.14 -14.26 13.66
C ASN A 193 6.50 -13.31 14.83
N ASP A 194 6.31 -11.99 14.72
CA ASP A 194 6.66 -11.06 15.81
C ASP A 194 5.45 -10.68 16.68
N ARG A 195 5.16 -11.55 17.66
CA ARG A 195 4.09 -11.35 18.66
C ARG A 195 4.32 -10.17 19.62
N GLY A 196 5.48 -9.51 19.59
CA GLY A 196 5.81 -8.38 20.45
C GLY A 196 5.17 -7.03 20.08
N TYR A 197 4.56 -6.91 18.89
CA TYR A 197 4.10 -5.61 18.36
C TYR A 197 2.62 -5.27 18.67
N ILE A 198 1.81 -6.25 19.06
CA ILE A 198 0.34 -6.11 19.18
C ILE A 198 -0.08 -5.25 20.40
N ALA A 199 0.80 -5.03 21.38
CA ALA A 199 0.52 -4.20 22.56
C ALA A 199 0.64 -2.68 22.32
N ARG A 200 1.16 -2.22 21.17
CA ARG A 200 1.29 -0.78 20.82
C ARG A 200 0.03 -0.23 20.14
N LYS A 201 -1.15 -0.47 20.72
CA LYS A 201 -2.41 0.06 20.17
C LYS A 201 -2.49 1.59 20.39
N PHE A 202 -2.65 2.32 19.29
CA PHE A 202 -3.01 3.75 19.24
C PHE A 202 -2.16 4.69 20.12
N GLN A 203 -0.84 4.66 19.99
CA GLN A 203 -0.04 5.72 20.59
C GLN A 203 -0.30 7.05 19.85
N PRO A 204 -0.57 8.16 20.58
CA PRO A 204 -0.52 9.49 20.00
C PRO A 204 0.83 9.71 19.31
N VAL A 205 0.85 10.39 18.16
CA VAL A 205 2.11 10.70 17.45
C VAL A 205 3.11 11.40 18.38
N ALA A 206 2.63 12.23 19.31
CA ALA A 206 3.45 12.91 20.33
C ALA A 206 4.15 11.99 21.34
N GLN A 207 3.69 10.74 21.50
CA GLN A 207 4.27 9.75 22.42
C GLN A 207 5.14 8.71 21.71
N ALA A 208 5.30 8.81 20.39
CA ALA A 208 6.35 8.08 19.71
C ALA A 208 7.69 8.45 20.36
N LYS A 209 8.50 7.45 20.72
CA LYS A 209 9.84 7.67 21.29
C LYS A 209 10.62 8.61 20.36
N ALA A 210 11.59 9.36 20.92
CA ALA A 210 12.52 10.14 20.13
C ALA A 210 12.99 9.30 18.91
N PRO A 211 13.07 9.92 17.71
CA PRO A 211 13.36 9.20 16.48
C PRO A 211 14.52 8.24 16.68
N VAL A 212 14.31 6.98 16.31
CA VAL A 212 15.34 5.95 16.45
C VAL A 212 16.46 6.35 15.49
N ARG A 213 17.60 6.78 16.05
CA ARG A 213 18.80 7.05 15.27
C ARG A 213 19.34 5.75 14.71
N PHE A 214 19.00 5.46 13.45
CA PHE A 214 19.63 4.37 12.73
C PHE A 214 21.03 4.81 12.31
N LYS A 215 22.05 4.17 12.87
CA LYS A 215 23.41 4.30 12.36
C LYS A 215 23.50 3.55 11.04
N LEU A 216 23.60 4.31 9.95
CA LEU A 216 23.91 3.73 8.65
C LEU A 216 25.22 2.95 8.73
N LYS A 217 25.26 1.79 8.08
CA LYS A 217 26.51 1.05 7.91
C LYS A 217 27.52 1.96 7.19
N PRO A 218 28.80 1.97 7.58
CA PRO A 218 29.82 2.84 6.97
C PRO A 218 29.86 2.78 5.43
N LYS A 219 29.65 1.59 4.84
CA LYS A 219 29.59 1.40 3.38
C LYS A 219 28.42 2.16 2.74
N ALA A 220 27.22 2.07 3.33
CA ALA A 220 26.04 2.79 2.86
C ALA A 220 26.27 4.31 2.97
N ARG A 221 26.86 4.77 4.07
CA ARG A 221 27.25 6.17 4.25
C ARG A 221 28.20 6.64 3.14
N ALA A 222 29.29 5.89 2.90
CA ALA A 222 30.31 6.26 1.93
C ALA A 222 29.73 6.45 0.53
N SER A 223 28.86 5.55 0.07
CA SER A 223 28.30 5.71 -1.26
C SER A 223 27.10 6.68 -1.33
N ILE A 224 26.43 7.07 -0.22
CA ILE A 224 25.42 8.17 -0.27
C ILE A 224 26.14 9.45 -0.69
N VAL A 225 27.32 9.60 -0.11
CA VAL A 225 28.18 10.76 -0.25
C VAL A 225 28.83 10.76 -1.63
N GLN A 226 29.30 9.60 -2.08
CA GLN A 226 29.85 9.46 -3.42
C GLN A 226 28.80 9.82 -4.47
N ASN A 227 27.57 9.30 -4.37
CA ASN A 227 26.48 9.67 -5.29
C ASN A 227 26.16 11.17 -5.27
N ALA A 228 26.22 11.82 -4.10
CA ALA A 228 26.03 13.26 -4.00
C ALA A 228 27.15 14.05 -4.70
N LEU A 229 28.39 13.60 -4.56
CA LEU A 229 29.56 14.17 -5.24
C LEU A 229 29.52 13.95 -6.75
N ASP A 230 29.14 12.76 -7.19
CA ASP A 230 29.03 12.38 -8.59
C ASP A 230 27.92 13.18 -9.26
N THR A 231 26.75 13.28 -8.62
CA THR A 231 25.64 14.11 -9.11
C THR A 231 26.03 15.60 -9.20
N ALA A 232 26.75 16.12 -8.21
CA ALA A 232 27.24 17.49 -8.24
C ALA A 232 28.32 17.73 -9.31
N SER A 233 29.13 16.71 -9.62
CA SER A 233 30.13 16.77 -10.69
C SER A 233 29.47 16.71 -12.06
N PHE A 234 28.51 15.80 -12.24
CA PHE A 234 27.66 15.71 -13.44
C PHE A 234 27.02 17.05 -13.81
N PHE A 235 26.40 17.77 -12.85
CA PHE A 235 25.84 19.08 -13.15
C PHE A 235 26.88 20.13 -13.52
N ARG A 236 28.08 20.07 -12.92
CA ARG A 236 29.18 20.97 -13.25
C ARG A 236 29.66 20.75 -14.68
N ASP A 237 29.81 19.49 -15.07
CA ASP A 237 30.30 19.08 -16.39
C ASP A 237 29.26 19.39 -17.47
N ALA A 238 27.97 19.16 -17.19
CA ALA A 238 26.85 19.57 -18.04
C ALA A 238 26.63 21.11 -18.09
N GLN A 239 27.45 21.88 -17.37
CA GLN A 239 27.32 23.35 -17.24
C GLN A 239 25.93 23.79 -16.74
N VAL A 240 25.32 23.00 -15.87
CA VAL A 240 24.09 23.33 -15.16
C VAL A 240 24.49 23.89 -13.80
N HIS A 241 24.27 25.19 -13.57
CA HIS A 241 24.69 25.88 -12.35
C HIS A 241 23.82 25.51 -11.12
N LEU A 242 23.87 24.25 -10.69
CA LEU A 242 23.26 23.72 -9.48
C LEU A 242 24.36 23.46 -8.44
N GLU A 243 24.25 24.14 -7.30
CA GLU A 243 25.12 23.94 -6.14
C GLU A 243 24.45 22.97 -5.17
N TRP A 244 25.15 21.87 -4.84
CA TRP A 244 24.69 20.94 -3.81
C TRP A 244 24.65 21.62 -2.43
N VAL A 245 23.60 21.32 -1.65
CA VAL A 245 23.38 21.89 -0.31
C VAL A 245 23.46 20.81 0.77
N LYS A 246 22.60 19.79 0.70
CA LYS A 246 22.51 18.69 1.69
C LYS A 246 21.79 17.48 1.11
N VAL A 247 21.96 16.32 1.75
CA VAL A 247 21.08 15.16 1.56
C VAL A 247 19.80 15.36 2.39
N LEU A 248 18.64 15.08 1.81
CA LEU A 248 17.34 15.19 2.50
C LEU A 248 16.84 13.83 2.96
N SER A 249 16.92 12.82 2.10
CA SER A 249 16.53 11.46 2.40
C SER A 249 17.27 10.47 1.50
N TRP A 250 17.18 9.20 1.81
CA TRP A 250 17.65 8.10 0.98
C TRP A 250 16.70 6.91 1.16
N GLY A 251 16.64 6.04 0.17
CA GLY A 251 15.78 4.87 0.16
C GLY A 251 16.32 3.77 -0.74
N GLY A 252 15.55 2.70 -0.91
CA GLY A 252 15.96 1.55 -1.73
C GLY A 252 16.29 1.89 -3.18
N THR A 253 15.71 2.97 -3.71
CA THR A 253 15.83 3.39 -5.11
C THR A 253 16.80 4.55 -5.34
N GLY A 254 17.34 5.19 -4.28
CA GLY A 254 18.29 6.28 -4.47
C GLY A 254 18.43 7.27 -3.30
N VAL A 255 19.07 8.40 -3.60
CA VAL A 255 19.30 9.53 -2.69
C VAL A 255 18.51 10.74 -3.17
N VAL A 256 17.86 11.43 -2.24
CA VAL A 256 17.20 12.71 -2.48
C VAL A 256 18.04 13.82 -1.87
N MET A 257 18.38 14.81 -2.68
CA MET A 257 19.32 15.89 -2.35
C MET A 257 18.69 17.25 -2.60
N LEU A 258 19.12 18.23 -1.82
CA LEU A 258 18.79 19.63 -2.02
C LEU A 258 19.91 20.32 -2.80
N PHE A 259 19.53 20.98 -3.88
CA PHE A 259 20.40 21.84 -4.68
C PHE A 259 19.85 23.26 -4.72
N LEU A 260 20.70 24.23 -5.04
CA LEU A 260 20.28 25.61 -5.30
C LEU A 260 20.89 26.15 -6.59
N THR A 261 20.21 27.09 -7.24
CA THR A 261 20.79 27.90 -8.31
C THR A 261 21.00 29.32 -7.80
N ARG A 262 22.18 29.88 -8.06
CA ARG A 262 22.41 31.32 -7.90
C ARG A 262 22.21 32.02 -9.24
N PRO A 263 21.64 33.24 -9.27
CA PRO A 263 21.69 34.05 -10.47
C PRO A 263 23.16 34.30 -10.87
N PRO A 264 23.48 34.40 -12.17
CA PRO A 264 24.81 34.79 -12.61
C PRO A 264 25.24 36.09 -11.92
N ALA A 265 26.52 36.24 -11.57
CA ALA A 265 27.02 37.44 -10.88
C ALA A 265 26.68 38.74 -11.63
N ALA A 266 26.62 38.70 -12.97
CA ALA A 266 26.21 39.82 -13.81
C ALA A 266 24.72 40.18 -13.71
N ALA A 267 23.87 39.26 -13.24
CA ALA A 267 22.45 39.45 -12.97
C ALA A 267 22.15 39.67 -11.48
N ALA A 268 23.18 39.85 -10.64
CA ALA A 268 22.99 40.30 -9.28
C ALA A 268 22.32 41.68 -9.33
N SER A 269 21.03 41.67 -9.04
CA SER A 269 20.12 42.81 -9.08
C SER A 269 20.66 43.99 -8.26
N ALA A 270 20.13 45.18 -8.58
CA ALA A 270 20.50 46.47 -7.99
C ALA A 270 20.81 46.39 -6.47
N PRO A 271 21.76 47.20 -5.96
CA PRO A 271 22.14 47.21 -4.55
C PRO A 271 20.91 47.19 -3.63
N GLY A 272 20.72 46.11 -2.87
CA GLY A 272 19.63 45.95 -1.90
C GLY A 272 18.63 44.82 -2.19
N GLN A 273 18.61 44.23 -3.38
CA GLN A 273 17.76 43.07 -3.66
C GLN A 273 18.51 41.76 -3.35
N ALA A 274 17.98 40.96 -2.42
CA ALA A 274 18.53 39.64 -2.12
C ALA A 274 18.58 38.79 -3.42
N PRO A 275 19.67 38.03 -3.65
CA PRO A 275 19.78 37.20 -4.84
C PRO A 275 18.59 36.24 -4.91
N ASN A 276 17.99 36.11 -6.10
CA ASN A 276 16.88 35.18 -6.35
C ASN A 276 17.41 33.73 -6.35
N VAL A 277 17.67 33.20 -5.16
CA VAL A 277 18.10 31.81 -4.97
C VAL A 277 16.88 30.91 -5.10
N LYS A 278 16.95 29.98 -6.06
CA LYS A 278 15.95 28.91 -6.21
C LYS A 278 16.52 27.60 -5.71
N TYR A 279 15.69 26.82 -5.04
CA TYR A 279 16.03 25.51 -4.53
C TYR A 279 15.36 24.42 -5.35
N TYR A 280 16.05 23.30 -5.52
CA TYR A 280 15.59 22.14 -6.28
C TYR A 280 15.84 20.88 -5.49
N ILE A 281 14.94 19.91 -5.65
CA ILE A 281 15.15 18.55 -5.21
C ILE A 281 15.76 17.76 -6.36
N VAL A 282 16.78 16.97 -6.06
CA VAL A 282 17.41 16.07 -7.02
C VAL A 282 17.38 14.67 -6.45
N LYS A 283 16.63 13.77 -7.09
CA LYS A 283 16.62 12.33 -6.80
C LYS A 283 17.53 11.65 -7.82
N ALA A 284 18.51 10.89 -7.33
CA ALA A 284 19.45 10.14 -8.16
C ALA A 284 19.55 8.71 -7.65
N VAL A 285 19.71 7.75 -8.56
CA VAL A 285 19.89 6.34 -8.20
C VAL A 285 21.22 6.15 -7.49
N TYR A 286 21.22 5.35 -6.46
CA TYR A 286 22.43 4.99 -5.72
C TYR A 286 22.91 3.61 -6.19
N GLN A 287 24.21 3.46 -6.47
CA GLN A 287 24.86 2.14 -6.65
C GLN A 287 25.24 1.44 -5.31
N ILE A 288 24.32 0.66 -4.70
CA ILE A 288 24.57 -0.11 -3.45
C ILE A 288 24.61 -1.62 -3.75
N GLY A 289 25.27 -2.09 -4.80
CA GLY A 289 25.13 -3.53 -5.04
C GLY A 289 25.89 -4.14 -6.20
N GLU A 290 25.45 -5.35 -6.50
CA GLU A 290 25.72 -6.04 -7.76
C GLU A 290 25.04 -5.26 -8.89
N GLU A 291 25.58 -5.33 -10.10
CA GLU A 291 25.16 -4.53 -11.25
C GLU A 291 23.66 -4.70 -11.60
N GLU A 292 23.06 -5.86 -11.32
CA GLU A 292 21.64 -6.13 -11.62
C GLU A 292 20.65 -5.24 -10.85
N ASP A 293 20.91 -4.97 -9.57
CA ASP A 293 20.03 -4.11 -8.75
C ASP A 293 20.08 -2.65 -9.22
N ASP A 294 21.22 -2.22 -9.75
CA ASP A 294 21.41 -0.86 -10.25
C ASP A 294 20.57 -0.60 -11.50
N ASP A 295 20.52 -1.56 -12.44
CA ASP A 295 19.74 -1.44 -13.67
C ASP A 295 18.24 -1.36 -13.39
N GLN A 296 17.73 -2.17 -12.46
CA GLN A 296 16.33 -2.09 -12.05
C GLN A 296 16.01 -0.74 -11.40
N ASN A 297 16.88 -0.23 -10.53
CA ASN A 297 16.67 1.08 -9.90
C ASN A 297 16.72 2.23 -10.92
N ARG A 298 17.63 2.17 -11.90
CA ARG A 298 17.71 3.11 -13.03
C ARG A 298 16.44 3.07 -13.88
N SER A 299 15.94 1.87 -14.18
CA SER A 299 14.67 1.69 -14.89
C SER A 299 13.50 2.31 -14.11
N ASN A 300 13.40 2.01 -12.81
CA ASN A 300 12.35 2.54 -11.94
C ASN A 300 12.37 4.08 -11.89
N LEU A 301 13.54 4.71 -11.75
CA LEU A 301 13.62 6.17 -11.73
C LEU A 301 13.27 6.80 -13.08
N ARG A 302 13.67 6.18 -14.20
CA ARG A 302 13.26 6.64 -15.54
C ARG A 302 11.75 6.54 -15.72
N GLU A 303 11.15 5.45 -15.27
CA GLU A 303 9.70 5.29 -15.27
C GLU A 303 9.02 6.37 -14.42
N GLU A 304 9.52 6.64 -13.21
CA GLU A 304 9.01 7.71 -12.36
C GLU A 304 9.11 9.10 -13.02
N ILE A 305 10.23 9.42 -13.67
CA ILE A 305 10.41 10.66 -14.46
C ILE A 305 9.37 10.73 -15.58
N ASN A 306 9.14 9.62 -16.29
CA ASN A 306 8.16 9.57 -17.38
C ASN A 306 6.74 9.79 -16.86
N ILE A 307 6.38 9.15 -15.74
CA ILE A 307 5.10 9.31 -15.06
C ILE A 307 4.88 10.77 -14.66
N LEU A 308 5.83 11.39 -13.96
CA LEU A 308 5.75 12.81 -13.59
C LEU A 308 5.66 13.72 -14.80
N GLY A 309 6.35 13.37 -15.89
CA GLY A 309 6.23 14.04 -17.16
C GLY A 309 4.80 14.01 -17.71
N GLU A 310 3.99 12.98 -17.45
CA GLU A 310 2.59 12.93 -17.87
C GLU A 310 1.69 13.92 -17.12
N PHE A 311 2.09 14.28 -15.89
CA PHE A 311 1.36 15.20 -15.01
C PHE A 311 1.78 16.66 -15.15
N GLU A 312 2.53 17.00 -16.20
CA GLU A 312 2.92 18.38 -16.48
C GLU A 312 1.69 19.31 -16.53
N GLY A 313 1.70 20.36 -15.70
CA GLY A 313 0.58 21.31 -15.55
C GLY A 313 -0.33 21.01 -14.36
N ALA A 314 -0.26 19.82 -13.75
CA ALA A 314 -1.04 19.54 -12.55
C ALA A 314 -0.53 20.33 -11.33
N GLU A 315 -1.24 21.38 -10.92
CA GLU A 315 -0.92 22.22 -9.76
C GLU A 315 -0.74 21.42 -8.46
N HIS A 316 -1.47 20.32 -8.29
CA HIS A 316 -1.49 19.50 -7.08
C HIS A 316 -0.64 18.22 -7.18
N ILE A 317 0.20 18.10 -8.19
CA ILE A 317 1.21 17.05 -8.33
C ILE A 317 2.56 17.75 -8.42
N ILE A 318 3.59 17.19 -7.79
CA ILE A 318 4.94 17.73 -7.90
C ILE A 318 5.37 17.73 -9.36
N LEU A 319 5.93 18.85 -9.82
CA LEU A 319 6.38 18.97 -11.20
C LEU A 319 7.89 18.79 -11.30
N LEU A 320 8.30 18.22 -12.44
CA LEU A 320 9.70 18.27 -12.86
C LEU A 320 10.12 19.73 -13.03
N ALA A 321 11.29 20.08 -12.51
CA ALA A 321 11.79 21.45 -12.55
C ALA A 321 12.06 21.88 -14.00
N ASN A 322 11.52 23.03 -14.39
CA ASN A 322 11.86 23.65 -15.66
C ASN A 322 13.19 24.39 -15.54
N LEU A 323 14.28 23.77 -15.99
CA LEU A 323 15.62 24.38 -16.04
C LEU A 323 15.81 25.34 -17.24
N GLY A 324 14.81 25.48 -18.11
CA GLY A 324 14.90 26.16 -19.40
C GLY A 324 15.45 25.24 -20.50
N PRO A 325 15.10 25.49 -21.78
CA PRO A 325 15.39 24.60 -22.90
C PRO A 325 16.89 24.31 -23.01
N THR A 326 17.74 25.34 -23.01
CA THR A 326 19.20 25.17 -23.13
C THR A 326 19.82 24.28 -22.04
N ARG A 327 19.28 24.30 -20.81
CA ARG A 327 19.82 23.48 -19.72
C ARG A 327 19.28 22.06 -19.78
N ARG A 328 18.03 21.89 -20.23
CA ARG A 328 17.42 20.58 -20.42
C ARG A 328 18.05 19.87 -21.61
N ASP A 329 18.24 20.56 -22.74
CA ASP A 329 18.92 20.00 -23.91
C ASP A 329 20.34 19.56 -23.58
N ARG A 330 21.07 20.29 -22.74
CA ARG A 330 22.40 19.88 -22.26
C ARG A 330 22.35 18.67 -21.34
N LEU A 331 21.32 18.58 -20.50
CA LEU A 331 21.11 17.43 -19.63
C LEU A 331 20.79 16.20 -20.48
N ASP A 332 19.88 16.34 -21.45
CA ASP A 332 19.45 15.27 -22.35
C ASP A 332 20.59 14.85 -23.31
N GLN A 333 21.38 15.81 -23.86
CA GLN A 333 22.58 15.53 -24.66
C GLN A 333 23.67 14.82 -23.85
N SER A 334 23.94 15.31 -22.64
CA SER A 334 24.84 14.61 -21.72
C SER A 334 24.28 13.23 -21.38
N MET A 335 22.97 13.02 -21.48
CA MET A 335 22.36 11.72 -21.29
C MET A 335 22.57 10.75 -22.45
N ASP A 336 22.67 11.26 -23.68
CA ASP A 336 22.83 10.46 -24.89
C ASP A 336 24.31 10.20 -25.27
N ASP A 337 25.22 11.12 -24.94
CA ASP A 337 26.63 11.09 -25.41
C ASP A 337 27.53 10.03 -24.73
N HIS A 338 27.08 9.36 -23.66
CA HIS A 338 27.90 8.39 -22.91
C HIS A 338 27.86 6.94 -23.42
N GLY A 339 27.18 6.64 -24.53
CA GLY A 339 27.14 5.28 -25.11
C GLY A 339 26.39 4.28 -24.21
N ASP A 340 26.71 2.98 -24.32
CA ASP A 340 26.07 1.89 -23.55
C ASP A 340 26.22 2.07 -22.01
N GLU A 341 27.13 2.93 -21.55
CA GLU A 341 27.17 3.43 -20.17
C GLU A 341 26.17 4.59 -19.99
N ALA A 342 24.88 4.28 -20.19
CA ALA A 342 23.83 5.27 -20.08
C ALA A 342 23.96 6.00 -18.73
N PRO A 343 24.07 7.33 -18.73
CA PRO A 343 24.35 8.10 -17.54
C PRO A 343 23.23 7.96 -16.53
N MET A 344 23.62 8.16 -15.27
CA MET A 344 22.74 7.99 -14.12
C MET A 344 21.47 8.83 -14.34
N PRO A 345 20.27 8.22 -14.33
CA PRO A 345 19.05 9.00 -14.40
C PRO A 345 18.98 9.91 -13.18
N VAL A 346 18.70 11.19 -13.43
CA VAL A 346 18.56 12.20 -12.38
C VAL A 346 17.21 12.88 -12.55
N MET A 347 16.42 12.90 -11.48
CA MET A 347 15.12 13.54 -11.45
C MET A 347 15.20 14.85 -10.66
N ILE A 348 14.92 15.96 -11.32
CA ILE A 348 14.99 17.31 -10.74
C ILE A 348 13.57 17.83 -10.56
N MET A 349 13.23 18.24 -9.34
CA MET A 349 11.89 18.67 -8.94
C MET A 349 11.94 19.99 -8.16
N GLU A 350 10.80 20.65 -8.03
CA GLU A 350 10.64 21.83 -7.19
C GLU A 350 10.81 21.49 -5.69
N PHE A 351 11.32 22.46 -4.90
CA PHE A 351 11.54 22.29 -3.46
C PHE A 351 10.39 22.82 -2.60
N PHE A 352 9.96 22.02 -1.62
CA PHE A 352 8.89 22.32 -0.68
C PHE A 352 9.43 22.55 0.74
N LYS A 353 9.71 23.81 1.08
CA LYS A 353 10.35 24.19 2.34
C LYS A 353 9.52 23.93 3.61
N ARG A 354 8.21 23.67 3.49
CA ARG A 354 7.32 23.47 4.65
C ARG A 354 7.18 22.00 5.05
N GLY A 355 7.90 21.11 4.36
CA GLY A 355 7.86 19.67 4.56
C GLY A 355 6.61 19.04 3.98
N SER A 356 6.17 17.98 4.62
CA SER A 356 5.04 17.14 4.23
C SER A 356 3.82 17.31 5.15
N LEU A 357 2.67 16.74 4.79
CA LEU A 357 1.53 16.63 5.69
C LEU A 357 1.83 15.75 6.90
N HIS A 358 2.79 14.80 6.79
CA HIS A 358 3.31 14.09 7.96
C HIS A 358 3.89 15.07 8.99
N ASP A 359 4.70 16.03 8.55
CA ASP A 359 5.27 17.03 9.47
C ASP A 359 4.19 17.92 10.09
N VAL A 360 3.16 18.26 9.32
CA VAL A 360 2.01 19.03 9.81
C VAL A 360 1.25 18.27 10.89
N VAL A 361 0.91 17.00 10.67
CA VAL A 361 0.19 16.20 11.67
C VAL A 361 1.05 15.94 12.91
N THR A 362 2.35 15.70 12.74
CA THR A 362 3.28 15.51 13.85
C THR A 362 3.39 16.77 14.70
N ARG A 363 3.54 17.96 14.08
CA ARG A 363 3.54 19.24 14.80
C ARG A 363 2.22 19.47 15.55
N ALA A 364 1.09 19.20 14.91
CA ALA A 364 -0.22 19.34 15.52
C ALA A 364 -0.37 18.43 16.77
N ALA A 365 0.02 17.16 16.62
CA ALA A 365 -0.02 16.17 17.69
C ALA A 365 0.90 16.54 18.87
N VAL A 366 2.15 16.92 18.60
CA VAL A 366 3.14 17.33 19.62
C VAL A 366 2.64 18.55 20.40
N GLN A 367 1.95 19.48 19.73
CA GLN A 367 1.35 20.64 20.39
C GLN A 367 0.04 20.33 21.11
N GLY A 368 -0.49 19.09 21.00
CA GLY A 368 -1.81 18.74 21.50
C GLY A 368 -2.94 19.55 20.86
N LYS A 369 -2.71 20.08 19.65
CA LYS A 369 -3.65 20.95 18.95
C LYS A 369 -4.31 20.22 17.80
N ARG A 370 -5.63 20.32 17.73
CA ARG A 370 -6.41 19.84 16.58
C ARG A 370 -6.19 20.75 15.38
N ILE A 371 -6.27 20.16 14.19
CA ILE A 371 -6.35 20.90 12.93
C ILE A 371 -7.79 21.37 12.77
N HIS A 372 -8.01 22.64 12.41
CA HIS A 372 -9.37 23.16 12.21
C HIS A 372 -10.08 22.45 11.05
N ASP A 373 -11.40 22.27 11.16
CA ASP A 373 -12.20 21.58 10.15
C ASP A 373 -12.07 22.23 8.78
N ARG A 374 -12.07 23.56 8.72
CA ARG A 374 -11.86 24.27 7.46
C ARG A 374 -10.48 24.01 6.85
N THR A 375 -9.42 23.97 7.65
CA THR A 375 -8.08 23.61 7.19
C THR A 375 -8.08 22.19 6.64
N LEU A 376 -8.76 21.24 7.31
CA LEU A 376 -8.88 19.86 6.85
C LEU A 376 -9.63 19.77 5.51
N TRP A 377 -10.72 20.51 5.33
CA TRP A 377 -11.44 20.57 4.06
C TRP A 377 -10.59 21.14 2.92
N LEU A 378 -9.83 22.21 3.17
CA LEU A 378 -8.93 22.79 2.17
C LEU A 378 -7.76 21.85 1.83
N ILE A 379 -7.22 21.11 2.81
CA ILE A 379 -6.23 20.05 2.55
C ILE A 379 -6.88 18.96 1.69
N PHE A 380 -8.10 18.53 2.03
CA PHE A 380 -8.77 17.46 1.29
C PHE A 380 -9.07 17.86 -0.15
N GLU A 381 -9.43 19.13 -0.40
CA GLU A 381 -9.56 19.65 -1.76
C GLU A 381 -8.26 19.51 -2.56
N CYS A 382 -7.11 19.87 -1.98
CA CYS A 382 -5.82 19.73 -2.65
C CYS A 382 -5.49 18.27 -2.96
N VAL A 383 -5.66 17.38 -1.96
CA VAL A 383 -5.46 15.92 -2.12
C VAL A 383 -6.37 15.37 -3.22
N PHE A 384 -7.65 15.74 -3.20
CA PHE A 384 -8.63 15.31 -4.20
C PHE A 384 -8.25 15.79 -5.61
N ARG A 385 -7.80 17.03 -5.76
CA ARG A 385 -7.31 17.54 -7.05
C ARG A 385 -6.06 16.79 -7.55
N SER A 386 -5.18 16.31 -6.66
CA SER A 386 -4.11 15.38 -7.04
C SER A 386 -4.69 14.09 -7.64
N LEU A 387 -5.74 13.52 -7.02
CA LEU A 387 -6.40 12.30 -7.52
C LEU A 387 -7.06 12.52 -8.88
N VAL A 388 -7.69 13.68 -9.09
CA VAL A 388 -8.23 14.10 -10.39
C VAL A 388 -7.11 14.14 -11.43
N GLY A 389 -5.95 14.73 -11.11
CA GLY A 389 -4.78 14.73 -11.98
C GLY A 389 -4.22 13.34 -12.28
N MET A 390 -4.29 12.40 -11.34
CA MET A 390 -3.89 11.01 -11.58
C MET A 390 -4.88 10.26 -12.48
N ARG A 391 -6.18 10.51 -12.32
CA ARG A 391 -7.20 9.86 -13.15
C ARG A 391 -7.23 10.42 -14.57
N TYR A 392 -7.13 11.74 -14.72
CA TYR A 392 -7.27 12.41 -16.02
C TYR A 392 -5.90 13.01 -16.41
N ARG A 393 -5.30 12.58 -17.52
CA ARG A 393 -3.95 13.02 -17.92
C ARG A 393 -3.90 14.53 -18.28
N PRO A 394 -3.07 15.35 -17.61
CA PRO A 394 -2.91 16.77 -17.94
C PRO A 394 -2.45 17.06 -19.37
N LYS A 395 -1.56 16.23 -19.92
CA LYS A 395 -1.10 16.39 -21.32
C LYS A 395 -2.21 16.30 -22.37
N SER A 396 -3.36 15.73 -22.03
CA SER A 396 -4.55 15.71 -22.89
C SER A 396 -5.47 16.91 -22.69
N TRP A 397 -5.23 17.77 -21.69
CA TRP A 397 -6.12 18.87 -21.31
C TRP A 397 -5.93 20.17 -22.09
N HIS A 398 -4.99 20.25 -23.04
CA HIS A 398 -4.71 21.49 -23.75
C HIS A 398 -5.18 21.48 -25.22
N PRO A 399 -6.24 22.23 -25.57
CA PRO A 399 -6.06 23.27 -26.57
C PRO A 399 -5.09 24.32 -26.01
N PRO A 400 -4.22 24.93 -26.85
CA PRO A 400 -3.29 25.97 -26.39
C PRO A 400 -4.05 27.08 -25.66
N PRO A 401 -3.51 27.62 -24.54
CA PRO A 401 -4.16 28.70 -23.82
C PRO A 401 -4.49 29.83 -24.79
N ALA A 402 -5.70 30.37 -24.70
CA ALA A 402 -6.09 31.54 -25.46
C ALA A 402 -5.03 32.64 -25.21
N ALA A 403 -4.56 33.28 -26.29
CA ALA A 403 -3.50 34.28 -26.21
C ALA A 403 -3.87 35.34 -25.15
N GLY A 404 -3.09 35.40 -24.06
CA GLY A 404 -3.30 36.35 -22.96
C GLY A 404 -3.83 35.77 -21.64
N ALA A 405 -4.20 34.48 -21.58
CA ALA A 405 -4.52 33.84 -20.30
C ALA A 405 -3.25 33.61 -19.47
N ASP A 406 -3.30 33.94 -18.17
CA ASP A 406 -2.19 33.76 -17.24
C ASP A 406 -1.87 32.26 -17.13
N PRO A 407 -0.67 31.83 -17.57
CA PRO A 407 -0.29 30.42 -17.54
C PRO A 407 -0.20 29.85 -16.12
N GLU A 408 -0.12 30.63 -15.05
CA GLU A 408 0.10 30.11 -13.70
C GLU A 408 -1.18 29.84 -12.89
N ILE A 409 -2.35 30.34 -13.32
CA ILE A 409 -3.53 30.41 -12.42
C ILE A 409 -4.63 29.36 -12.70
N GLU A 410 -4.68 28.73 -13.89
CA GLU A 410 -5.75 27.78 -14.25
C GLU A 410 -5.25 26.50 -14.96
N ARG A 411 -4.52 25.61 -14.27
CA ARG A 411 -3.94 24.42 -14.94
C ARG A 411 -4.37 23.03 -14.45
N ILE A 412 -5.32 22.94 -13.52
CA ILE A 412 -6.13 21.72 -13.38
C ILE A 412 -7.59 22.14 -13.56
N PRO A 413 -8.24 21.70 -14.65
CA PRO A 413 -9.66 21.90 -14.79
C PRO A 413 -10.35 21.19 -13.61
N THR A 414 -11.21 21.88 -12.86
CA THR A 414 -12.23 21.24 -12.02
C THR A 414 -12.92 20.13 -12.82
N ILE A 415 -13.51 19.12 -12.20
CA ILE A 415 -14.24 18.07 -12.96
C ILE A 415 -15.26 18.66 -13.93
N ASN A 416 -15.85 19.80 -13.56
CA ASN A 416 -16.75 20.56 -14.42
C ASN A 416 -16.05 21.19 -15.64
N GLN A 417 -14.80 21.66 -15.48
CA GLN A 417 -13.97 22.14 -16.59
C GLN A 417 -13.35 20.98 -17.40
N LEU A 418 -13.15 19.79 -16.81
CA LEU A 418 -12.76 18.56 -17.54
C LEU A 418 -13.90 18.04 -18.39
N HIS A 419 -15.13 18.20 -17.91
CA HIS A 419 -16.30 17.80 -18.66
C HIS A 419 -16.63 18.79 -19.78
N LEU A 420 -16.36 20.09 -19.66
CA LEU A 420 -17.00 21.07 -20.52
C LEU A 420 -16.28 22.43 -20.59
N GLY A 421 -15.73 22.77 -21.76
CA GLY A 421 -16.25 23.97 -22.43
C GLY A 421 -17.76 23.76 -22.66
N PRO A 422 -18.61 24.79 -22.78
CA PRO A 422 -20.06 24.63 -22.93
C PRO A 422 -20.40 23.40 -23.81
N ARG A 423 -21.38 22.56 -23.44
CA ARG A 423 -21.73 21.33 -24.20
C ARG A 423 -21.86 21.56 -25.71
N ASP A 424 -22.06 22.81 -26.12
CA ASP A 424 -22.20 23.28 -27.48
C ASP A 424 -20.89 23.71 -28.19
N THR A 425 -19.76 23.87 -27.49
CA THR A 425 -18.46 24.23 -28.08
C THR A 425 -17.42 23.11 -28.10
N CYS A 426 -17.64 21.99 -27.39
CA CYS A 426 -16.83 20.79 -27.61
C CYS A 426 -17.03 20.34 -29.07
N THR A 427 -15.94 20.31 -29.83
CA THR A 427 -16.01 19.88 -31.22
C THR A 427 -16.47 18.42 -31.27
N ALA A 428 -17.07 17.99 -32.39
CA ALA A 428 -17.41 16.58 -32.58
C ALA A 428 -16.17 15.65 -32.44
N ARG A 429 -14.96 16.20 -32.61
CA ARG A 429 -13.69 15.51 -32.38
C ARG A 429 -13.44 15.28 -30.89
N ASP A 430 -13.63 16.28 -30.03
CA ASP A 430 -13.42 16.15 -28.58
C ASP A 430 -14.41 15.17 -27.95
N LYS A 431 -15.67 15.21 -28.40
CA LYS A 431 -16.69 14.23 -27.99
C LYS A 431 -16.34 12.81 -28.45
N LYS A 432 -15.73 12.65 -29.62
CA LYS A 432 -15.26 11.35 -30.12
C LYS A 432 -14.02 10.84 -29.38
N TYR A 433 -13.10 11.71 -28.97
CA TYR A 433 -11.95 11.34 -28.13
C TYR A 433 -12.41 10.92 -26.72
N MET A 434 -13.29 11.71 -26.08
CA MET A 434 -13.86 11.39 -24.77
C MET A 434 -14.80 10.17 -24.76
N ALA A 435 -15.50 9.89 -25.87
CA ALA A 435 -16.41 8.76 -25.98
C ALA A 435 -15.72 7.44 -26.43
N ASN A 436 -14.61 7.52 -27.16
CA ASN A 436 -13.86 6.33 -27.61
C ASN A 436 -12.70 5.96 -26.68
N GLU A 437 -12.18 6.91 -25.91
CA GLU A 437 -11.27 6.66 -24.80
C GLU A 437 -12.06 6.86 -23.51
N ALA A 438 -12.70 5.78 -23.02
CA ALA A 438 -13.34 5.80 -21.70
C ALA A 438 -12.39 6.48 -20.70
N PRO A 439 -12.87 7.40 -19.83
CA PRO A 439 -12.04 8.20 -18.95
C PRO A 439 -11.11 7.28 -18.18
N ASN A 440 -9.87 7.30 -18.65
CA ASN A 440 -9.00 6.18 -18.47
C ASN A 440 -8.52 6.15 -17.01
N GLU A 441 -9.00 5.21 -16.20
CA GLU A 441 -8.62 4.98 -14.80
C GLU A 441 -7.19 4.44 -14.67
N ARG A 442 -6.22 5.15 -15.27
CA ARG A 442 -4.89 4.65 -15.57
C ARG A 442 -4.04 4.50 -14.32
N TRP A 443 -3.79 5.59 -13.60
CA TRP A 443 -2.73 5.62 -12.58
C TRP A 443 -3.24 5.31 -11.17
N VAL A 444 -2.62 4.31 -10.55
CA VAL A 444 -2.78 4.00 -9.13
C VAL A 444 -1.43 4.21 -8.46
N HIS A 445 -1.38 5.04 -7.42
CA HIS A 445 -0.14 5.40 -6.74
C HIS A 445 0.40 4.28 -5.85
N LEU A 446 -0.50 3.51 -5.21
CA LEU A 446 -0.22 2.42 -4.27
C LEU A 446 0.50 2.80 -2.96
N ASP A 447 1.09 3.98 -2.86
CA ASP A 447 1.72 4.49 -1.63
C ASP A 447 1.23 5.88 -1.20
N LEU A 448 -0.07 6.20 -1.28
CA LEU A 448 -0.53 7.51 -0.78
C LEU A 448 -0.57 7.55 0.74
N GLU A 449 0.30 8.35 1.33
CA GLU A 449 0.29 8.65 2.76
C GLU A 449 0.73 10.12 3.02
N PRO A 450 0.54 10.69 4.22
CA PRO A 450 0.87 12.08 4.50
C PRO A 450 2.30 12.52 4.20
N SER A 451 3.29 11.61 4.21
CA SER A 451 4.67 11.95 3.86
C SER A 451 4.83 12.23 2.36
N ASN A 452 3.96 11.64 1.54
CA ASN A 452 3.92 11.79 0.08
C ASN A 452 3.04 12.98 -0.36
N PHE A 453 2.62 13.83 0.57
CA PHE A 453 1.95 15.10 0.27
C PHE A 453 2.79 16.26 0.81
N LEU A 454 3.47 16.98 -0.10
CA LEU A 454 4.32 18.11 0.22
C LEU A 454 3.51 19.41 0.36
N VAL A 455 3.99 20.30 1.23
CA VAL A 455 3.34 21.57 1.56
C VAL A 455 4.07 22.73 0.89
N GLY A 456 3.41 23.37 -0.06
CA GLY A 456 3.91 24.42 -0.94
C GLY A 456 3.84 25.83 -0.39
N GLU A 457 3.86 26.77 -1.32
CA GLU A 457 3.63 28.18 -1.00
C GLU A 457 2.15 28.53 -1.07
N TYR A 458 1.84 29.70 -0.50
CA TYR A 458 0.55 30.33 -0.69
C TYR A 458 0.49 30.90 -2.11
N THR A 459 -0.56 30.55 -2.85
CA THR A 459 -0.83 31.05 -4.21
C THR A 459 -2.16 31.80 -4.21
N ALA A 460 -2.56 32.39 -5.35
CA ALA A 460 -3.88 33.02 -5.46
C ALA A 460 -5.02 32.04 -5.16
N GLY A 461 -4.91 30.79 -5.64
CA GLY A 461 -5.84 29.70 -5.33
C GLY A 461 -5.70 29.17 -3.90
N HIS A 462 -4.52 29.30 -3.30
CA HIS A 462 -4.16 28.79 -1.99
C HIS A 462 -3.81 29.90 -1.00
N HIS A 463 -4.75 30.81 -0.77
CA HIS A 463 -4.51 32.00 0.06
C HIS A 463 -4.81 31.80 1.56
N LEU A 464 -5.56 30.76 1.93
CA LEU A 464 -5.89 30.44 3.33
C LEU A 464 -4.98 29.37 3.94
N ILE A 465 -4.53 28.42 3.11
CA ILE A 465 -3.54 27.40 3.45
C ILE A 465 -2.55 27.34 2.29
N PRO A 466 -1.29 26.93 2.50
CA PRO A 466 -0.39 26.64 1.39
C PRO A 466 -0.95 25.51 0.52
N SER A 467 -0.55 25.51 -0.76
CA SER A 467 -0.85 24.39 -1.67
C SER A 467 -0.32 23.07 -1.10
N VAL A 468 -1.06 21.99 -1.32
CA VAL A 468 -0.59 20.63 -1.02
C VAL A 468 -0.43 19.89 -2.35
N LYS A 469 0.72 19.24 -2.54
CA LYS A 469 1.04 18.51 -3.76
C LYS A 469 1.49 17.09 -3.49
N LEU A 470 1.01 16.16 -4.30
CA LEU A 470 1.41 14.76 -4.29
C LEU A 470 2.82 14.59 -4.87
N ASN A 471 3.68 13.78 -4.23
CA ASN A 471 5.00 13.39 -4.73
C ASN A 471 5.25 11.87 -4.60
N ASP A 472 6.42 11.44 -5.08
CA ASP A 472 6.97 10.08 -5.00
C ASP A 472 6.18 9.01 -5.75
N PHE A 473 6.33 9.00 -7.08
CA PHE A 473 5.62 8.10 -7.97
C PHE A 473 6.36 6.77 -8.18
N GLY A 474 7.35 6.44 -7.35
CA GLY A 474 8.18 5.24 -7.50
C GLY A 474 7.42 3.91 -7.36
N THR A 475 6.18 3.92 -6.86
CA THR A 475 5.29 2.74 -6.81
C THR A 475 4.04 2.90 -7.68
N ALA A 476 3.90 4.03 -8.38
CA ALA A 476 2.74 4.30 -9.21
C ALA A 476 2.73 3.42 -10.46
N ASN A 477 1.57 2.90 -10.80
CA ASN A 477 1.40 1.93 -11.87
C ASN A 477 0.16 2.23 -12.73
N GLU A 478 0.23 1.92 -14.04
CA GLU A 478 -0.87 2.08 -14.99
C GLU A 478 -1.69 0.79 -15.13
N PHE A 479 -2.88 0.69 -14.52
CA PHE A 479 -3.65 -0.56 -14.45
C PHE A 479 -4.61 -0.79 -15.65
N GLU A 480 -5.01 0.25 -16.37
CA GLU A 480 -6.01 0.11 -17.44
C GLU A 480 -5.47 -0.53 -18.74
N ARG A 481 -4.15 -0.44 -19.00
CA ARG A 481 -3.50 -1.19 -20.08
C ARG A 481 -3.79 -2.70 -20.01
N TYR A 482 -4.14 -3.20 -18.83
CA TYR A 482 -4.45 -4.60 -18.58
C TYR A 482 -5.91 -4.95 -18.82
N LYS A 483 -6.88 -4.10 -18.42
CA LYS A 483 -8.32 -4.38 -18.58
C LYS A 483 -8.73 -4.47 -20.05
N ASN A 484 -8.23 -3.57 -20.90
CA ASN A 484 -8.62 -3.51 -22.32
C ASN A 484 -8.02 -4.62 -23.21
N LYS A 485 -7.03 -5.40 -22.73
CA LYS A 485 -6.48 -6.55 -23.47
C LYS A 485 -7.17 -7.89 -23.16
N ILE A 486 -7.93 -7.96 -22.07
CA ILE A 486 -8.60 -9.19 -21.63
C ILE A 486 -9.84 -9.51 -22.49
N HIS A 487 -10.42 -8.51 -23.18
CA HIS A 487 -11.67 -8.67 -23.94
C HIS A 487 -11.53 -9.04 -25.43
N GLY A 488 -10.32 -9.30 -25.94
CA GLY A 488 -10.19 -9.83 -27.31
C GLY A 488 -8.76 -9.97 -27.80
N PHE A 489 -8.24 -11.20 -27.79
CA PHE A 489 -7.06 -11.62 -28.56
C PHE A 489 -5.76 -10.84 -28.32
N ARG A 490 -5.20 -10.91 -27.10
CA ARG A 490 -3.75 -11.15 -26.91
C ARG A 490 -3.49 -11.70 -25.51
N PRO A 491 -2.56 -12.66 -25.37
CA PRO A 491 -2.25 -13.24 -24.07
C PRO A 491 -1.64 -12.15 -23.18
N VAL A 492 -2.12 -12.12 -21.93
CA VAL A 492 -1.34 -11.99 -20.71
C VAL A 492 0.06 -11.43 -20.97
N ILE A 493 0.33 -10.18 -20.59
CA ILE A 493 1.72 -9.79 -20.32
C ILE A 493 2.15 -10.73 -19.18
N PRO A 494 3.02 -11.73 -19.41
CA PRO A 494 3.35 -12.77 -18.43
C PRO A 494 3.97 -12.19 -17.14
N ASP A 495 4.46 -10.95 -17.22
CA ASP A 495 5.25 -10.32 -16.17
C ASP A 495 4.46 -9.34 -15.29
N TYR A 496 3.15 -9.13 -15.53
CA TYR A 496 2.39 -8.25 -14.64
C TYR A 496 1.93 -8.98 -13.38
N ASN A 497 2.81 -8.99 -12.39
CA ASN A 497 2.61 -9.68 -11.15
C ASN A 497 1.67 -8.88 -10.22
N PHE A 498 0.36 -9.13 -10.34
CA PHE A 498 -0.63 -8.60 -9.39
C PHE A 498 -0.28 -8.95 -7.92
N HIS A 499 0.45 -10.04 -7.68
CA HIS A 499 0.97 -10.39 -6.35
C HIS A 499 2.15 -9.53 -5.89
N GLU A 500 2.86 -8.84 -6.78
CA GLU A 500 3.80 -7.79 -6.39
C GLU A 500 3.06 -6.52 -6.02
N GLN A 501 2.06 -6.13 -6.79
CA GLN A 501 1.25 -4.92 -6.55
C GLN A 501 0.56 -4.94 -5.18
N ARG A 502 0.11 -6.12 -4.72
CA ARG A 502 -0.43 -6.28 -3.35
C ARG A 502 0.60 -6.08 -2.23
N ARG A 503 1.89 -6.08 -2.55
CA ARG A 503 3.01 -5.85 -1.61
C ARG A 503 3.55 -4.42 -1.68
N MET A 504 3.11 -3.63 -2.65
CA MET A 504 3.53 -2.25 -2.84
C MET A 504 2.67 -1.32 -1.97
N ALA A 505 3.08 -1.12 -0.73
CA ALA A 505 2.66 0.00 0.12
C ALA A 505 3.57 0.04 1.34
N LYS A 506 3.66 1.20 1.99
CA LYS A 506 4.21 1.25 3.35
C LYS A 506 3.31 0.49 4.33
N ASN A 507 3.94 -0.05 5.38
CA ASN A 507 3.22 -0.78 6.42
C ASN A 507 2.10 0.07 7.04
N GLY A 508 0.89 -0.49 7.09
CA GLY A 508 -0.31 0.20 7.57
C GLY A 508 -1.08 1.00 6.51
N TRP A 509 -0.54 1.12 5.28
CA TRP A 509 -1.14 1.87 4.16
C TRP A 509 -1.67 1.01 3.02
N PHE A 510 -1.68 -0.31 3.22
CA PHE A 510 -2.29 -1.24 2.27
C PHE A 510 -3.79 -0.99 2.17
N THR A 511 -4.31 -1.09 0.95
CA THR A 511 -5.74 -0.98 0.63
C THR A 511 -6.44 -2.35 0.67
N PRO A 512 -7.76 -2.42 0.86
CA PRO A 512 -8.52 -3.69 0.79
C PRO A 512 -8.21 -4.50 -0.46
N GLU A 513 -8.01 -3.83 -1.59
CA GLU A 513 -7.63 -4.43 -2.86
C GLU A 513 -6.29 -5.19 -2.81
N GLN A 514 -5.42 -4.92 -1.83
CA GLN A 514 -4.12 -5.57 -1.62
C GLN A 514 -4.15 -6.69 -0.57
N PHE A 515 -5.00 -6.61 0.44
CA PHE A 515 -4.91 -7.52 1.59
C PHE A 515 -6.16 -8.34 1.90
N THR A 516 -7.28 -8.12 1.21
CA THR A 516 -8.53 -8.87 1.48
C THR A 516 -8.36 -10.38 1.37
N GLU A 517 -9.17 -11.12 2.14
CA GLU A 517 -9.18 -12.60 2.13
C GLU A 517 -9.47 -13.18 0.73
N GLU A 518 -10.05 -12.41 -0.18
CA GLU A 518 -10.26 -12.80 -1.58
C GLU A 518 -8.95 -13.26 -2.26
N TRP A 519 -7.81 -12.67 -1.89
CA TRP A 519 -6.49 -13.08 -2.39
C TRP A 519 -6.10 -14.52 -2.05
N ASP A 520 -6.64 -15.11 -0.98
CA ASP A 520 -6.36 -16.50 -0.63
C ASP A 520 -7.00 -17.49 -1.62
N TYR A 521 -7.92 -17.00 -2.47
CA TYR A 521 -8.65 -17.77 -3.47
C TYR A 521 -8.27 -17.41 -4.91
N ILE A 522 -7.48 -16.36 -5.09
CA ILE A 522 -6.91 -15.97 -6.38
C ILE A 522 -5.58 -16.72 -6.52
N GLY A 523 -5.40 -17.45 -7.62
CA GLY A 523 -4.12 -18.11 -7.94
C GLY A 523 -3.01 -17.08 -8.22
N GLU A 524 -1.88 -17.51 -8.75
CA GLU A 524 -0.79 -16.61 -9.16
C GLU A 524 -1.17 -15.66 -10.31
N ASP A 525 -2.30 -15.92 -10.97
CA ASP A 525 -2.81 -15.18 -12.12
C ASP A 525 -3.63 -13.92 -11.73
N VAL A 526 -4.05 -13.18 -12.77
CA VAL A 526 -4.99 -12.04 -12.69
C VAL A 526 -6.26 -12.43 -11.90
N PRO A 527 -6.79 -11.55 -11.02
CA PRO A 527 -8.06 -11.76 -10.36
C PRO A 527 -9.16 -12.19 -11.35
N PRO A 528 -9.87 -13.31 -11.11
CA PRO A 528 -10.89 -13.80 -12.03
C PRO A 528 -12.03 -12.78 -12.17
N ALA A 529 -12.72 -12.82 -13.31
CA ALA A 529 -13.94 -12.04 -13.52
C ALA A 529 -14.94 -12.34 -12.39
N GLY A 530 -15.44 -11.28 -11.73
CA GLY A 530 -16.35 -11.38 -10.59
C GLY A 530 -15.69 -11.26 -9.22
N THR A 531 -14.35 -11.18 -9.12
CA THR A 531 -13.69 -10.75 -7.88
C THR A 531 -14.15 -9.35 -7.51
N LYS A 532 -14.58 -9.16 -6.26
CA LYS A 532 -15.26 -7.93 -5.83
C LYS A 532 -14.26 -6.88 -5.35
N ILE A 533 -13.21 -7.28 -4.65
CA ILE A 533 -12.26 -6.36 -4.01
C ILE A 533 -10.81 -6.65 -4.41
N ALA A 534 -10.35 -7.90 -4.28
CA ALA A 534 -8.93 -8.20 -4.48
C ALA A 534 -8.46 -7.89 -5.91
N GLY A 535 -7.40 -7.09 -5.99
CA GLY A 535 -6.82 -6.64 -7.26
C GLY A 535 -7.72 -5.77 -8.12
N GLN A 536 -8.84 -5.26 -7.58
CA GLN A 536 -9.67 -4.23 -8.22
C GLN A 536 -8.99 -2.84 -8.15
N PHE A 537 -7.74 -2.78 -8.58
CA PHE A 537 -6.96 -1.56 -8.61
C PHE A 537 -7.56 -0.54 -9.59
N GLY A 538 -7.65 0.70 -9.14
CA GLY A 538 -8.10 1.84 -9.93
C GLY A 538 -7.97 3.13 -9.14
N TRP A 539 -8.48 4.25 -9.68
CA TRP A 539 -8.40 5.53 -8.98
C TRP A 539 -9.10 5.49 -7.60
N LYS A 540 -10.08 4.60 -7.40
CA LYS A 540 -10.73 4.40 -6.11
C LYS A 540 -9.80 3.80 -5.06
N THR A 541 -8.75 3.07 -5.46
CA THR A 541 -7.65 2.64 -4.58
C THR A 541 -6.91 3.84 -4.03
N ASN A 542 -6.61 4.83 -4.88
CA ASN A 542 -6.02 6.10 -4.44
C ASN A 542 -6.97 6.85 -3.49
N LEU A 543 -8.28 6.85 -3.78
CA LEU A 543 -9.29 7.48 -2.93
C LEU A 543 -9.31 6.88 -1.51
N TRP A 544 -9.16 5.56 -1.38
CA TRP A 544 -9.08 4.90 -0.07
C TRP A 544 -7.89 5.40 0.74
N GLN A 545 -6.71 5.47 0.12
CA GLN A 545 -5.50 5.94 0.80
C GLN A 545 -5.54 7.45 1.10
N ALA A 546 -6.19 8.25 0.24
CA ALA A 546 -6.50 9.65 0.55
C ALA A 546 -7.44 9.77 1.76
N GLY A 547 -8.46 8.92 1.84
CA GLY A 547 -9.33 8.79 3.02
C GLY A 547 -8.51 8.47 4.28
N GLN A 548 -7.58 7.50 4.20
CA GLN A 548 -6.71 7.15 5.32
C GLN A 548 -5.74 8.30 5.70
N THR A 549 -5.25 9.06 4.72
CA THR A 549 -4.45 10.28 4.93
C THR A 549 -5.25 11.32 5.73
N MET A 550 -6.51 11.56 5.33
CA MET A 550 -7.41 12.45 6.06
C MET A 550 -7.77 11.92 7.45
N TRP A 551 -7.99 10.61 7.60
CA TRP A 551 -8.19 9.97 8.90
C TRP A 551 -7.00 10.21 9.84
N ARG A 552 -5.76 10.11 9.33
CA ARG A 552 -4.54 10.39 10.11
C ARG A 552 -4.44 11.87 10.51
N LEU A 553 -4.79 12.81 9.63
CA LEU A 553 -4.83 14.23 9.95
C LEU A 553 -5.86 14.57 11.04
N ILE A 554 -7.04 13.93 10.98
CA ILE A 554 -8.15 14.14 11.93
C ILE A 554 -7.82 13.50 13.28
N SER A 555 -7.38 12.24 13.28
CA SER A 555 -7.12 11.47 14.50
C SER A 555 -5.78 11.80 15.15
N GLN A 556 -4.83 12.32 14.37
CA GLN A 556 -3.43 12.53 14.75
C GLN A 556 -2.77 11.25 15.28
N ARG A 557 -3.16 10.12 14.68
CA ARG A 557 -2.68 8.77 15.02
C ARG A 557 -2.18 8.06 13.78
N GLN A 558 -1.21 7.16 13.99
CA GLN A 558 -0.78 6.23 12.95
C GLN A 558 -1.88 5.18 12.71
N PRO A 559 -2.20 4.83 11.45
CA PRO A 559 -3.02 3.65 11.19
C PRO A 559 -2.36 2.42 11.82
N ALA A 560 -3.15 1.55 12.43
CA ALA A 560 -2.62 0.31 13.00
C ALA A 560 -2.10 -0.60 11.88
N TYR A 561 -1.05 -1.37 12.17
CA TYR A 561 -0.45 -2.34 11.24
C TYR A 561 -1.46 -3.34 10.65
N CYS A 562 -2.55 -3.60 11.36
CA CYS A 562 -3.64 -4.50 10.97
C CYS A 562 -4.95 -3.77 10.63
N GLY A 563 -4.85 -2.53 10.14
CA GLY A 563 -6.01 -1.68 9.85
C GLY A 563 -6.85 -1.34 11.11
N PRO A 564 -7.69 -0.32 11.04
CA PRO A 564 -8.82 -0.21 11.96
C PRO A 564 -9.74 -1.45 11.81
N TYR A 565 -10.59 -1.74 12.79
CA TYR A 565 -11.59 -2.79 12.62
C TYR A 565 -12.54 -2.39 11.50
N ILE A 566 -12.83 -3.32 10.59
CA ILE A 566 -13.87 -3.13 9.59
C ILE A 566 -15.23 -3.08 10.29
N GLU A 567 -16.03 -2.06 10.00
CA GLU A 567 -17.31 -1.83 10.65
C GLU A 567 -18.43 -1.79 9.62
N ALA A 568 -19.56 -2.39 10.00
CA ALA A 568 -20.79 -2.30 9.24
C ALA A 568 -21.38 -0.90 9.40
N VAL A 569 -21.78 -0.28 8.31
CA VAL A 569 -22.44 1.03 8.29
C VAL A 569 -23.67 0.96 7.39
N THR A 570 -24.66 1.78 7.71
CA THR A 570 -25.87 1.93 6.88
C THR A 570 -26.18 3.41 6.72
N GLN A 571 -26.81 3.74 5.60
CA GLN A 571 -27.32 5.09 5.35
C GLN A 571 -28.79 5.15 5.74
N ASP A 572 -29.14 6.09 6.60
CA ASP A 572 -30.53 6.38 6.91
C ASP A 572 -31.20 7.02 5.68
N PRO A 573 -32.24 6.40 5.09
CA PRO A 573 -32.88 6.93 3.89
C PRO A 573 -33.61 8.26 4.14
N ALA A 574 -34.01 8.58 5.37
CA ALA A 574 -34.72 9.81 5.68
C ALA A 574 -33.79 11.02 5.77
N THR A 575 -32.58 10.82 6.30
CA THR A 575 -31.62 11.91 6.55
C THR A 575 -30.42 11.91 5.61
N GLY A 576 -30.19 10.80 4.90
CA GLY A 576 -28.98 10.54 4.11
C GLY A 576 -27.72 10.35 4.96
N ARG A 577 -27.84 10.30 6.30
CA ARG A 577 -26.72 10.20 7.23
C ARG A 577 -26.25 8.77 7.39
N TRP A 578 -24.95 8.62 7.61
CA TRP A 578 -24.35 7.30 7.83
C TRP A 578 -24.20 7.03 9.32
N SER A 579 -24.52 5.81 9.72
CA SER A 579 -24.34 5.35 11.10
C SER A 579 -23.71 3.97 11.13
N ALA A 580 -22.87 3.73 12.15
CA ALA A 580 -22.38 2.40 12.46
C ALA A 580 -23.56 1.47 12.84
N VAL A 581 -23.52 0.25 12.33
CA VAL A 581 -24.48 -0.81 12.63
C VAL A 581 -23.83 -1.76 13.63
N PRO A 582 -24.38 -1.91 14.85
CA PRO A 582 -23.89 -2.88 15.80
C PRO A 582 -23.85 -4.29 15.19
N PRO A 583 -22.84 -5.13 15.49
CA PRO A 583 -22.72 -6.47 14.91
C PRO A 583 -24.00 -7.32 15.02
N GLN A 584 -24.74 -7.19 16.13
CA GLN A 584 -25.99 -7.92 16.38
C GLN A 584 -27.14 -7.49 15.45
N GLN A 585 -27.05 -6.30 14.85
CA GLN A 585 -28.09 -5.71 14.00
C GLN A 585 -27.76 -5.80 12.51
N VAL A 586 -26.59 -6.32 12.13
CA VAL A 586 -26.13 -6.35 10.73
C VAL A 586 -27.10 -7.10 9.83
N ALA A 587 -27.60 -8.28 10.22
CA ALA A 587 -28.54 -9.00 9.36
C ALA A 587 -29.93 -8.32 9.31
N ALA A 588 -30.34 -7.67 10.41
CA ALA A 588 -31.61 -6.95 10.47
C ALA A 588 -31.59 -5.65 9.63
N ALA A 589 -30.43 -4.99 9.53
CA ALA A 589 -30.23 -3.79 8.72
C ALA A 589 -30.29 -4.07 7.20
N GLY A 590 -30.25 -5.35 6.80
CA GLY A 590 -30.59 -5.79 5.45
C GLY A 590 -29.53 -5.47 4.39
N PRO A 591 -29.90 -5.43 3.10
CA PRO A 591 -28.97 -5.35 1.99
C PRO A 591 -28.26 -3.99 1.85
N ASN A 592 -28.70 -2.97 2.59
CA ASN A 592 -28.13 -1.62 2.55
C ASN A 592 -26.86 -1.48 3.42
N VAL A 593 -26.51 -2.52 4.19
CA VAL A 593 -25.29 -2.52 5.00
C VAL A 593 -24.07 -2.55 4.09
N LYS A 594 -23.17 -1.58 4.29
CA LYS A 594 -21.85 -1.49 3.69
C LYS A 594 -20.78 -1.70 4.75
N TRP A 595 -19.56 -1.97 4.31
CA TRP A 595 -18.42 -2.18 5.20
C TRP A 595 -17.36 -1.12 4.96
N THR A 596 -16.84 -0.54 6.03
CA THR A 596 -15.85 0.52 5.97
C THR A 596 -14.75 0.31 7.00
N TRP A 597 -13.56 0.78 6.66
CA TRP A 597 -12.42 0.87 7.57
C TRP A 597 -12.42 2.20 8.35
N GLY A 598 -13.32 3.13 8.03
CA GLY A 598 -13.44 4.44 8.69
C GLY A 598 -14.63 4.58 9.64
N GLY A 599 -15.40 3.51 9.89
CA GLY A 599 -16.66 3.56 10.64
C GLY A 599 -16.54 4.18 12.04
N TYR A 600 -15.37 3.98 12.67
CA TYR A 600 -15.06 4.46 14.01
C TYR A 600 -15.15 6.00 14.16
N MET A 601 -15.15 6.73 13.04
CA MET A 601 -15.33 8.18 13.02
C MET A 601 -16.80 8.61 13.23
N LEU A 602 -17.77 7.71 13.02
CA LEU A 602 -19.20 8.01 13.00
C LEU A 602 -19.89 7.86 14.36
N GLU A 603 -19.31 7.10 15.30
CA GLU A 603 -20.00 6.78 16.55
C GLU A 603 -20.26 8.03 17.40
N ASN A 604 -21.53 8.42 17.49
CA ASN A 604 -21.99 9.58 18.27
C ASN A 604 -22.17 9.28 19.77
N SER A 605 -22.17 8.02 20.20
CA SER A 605 -22.41 7.61 21.60
C SER A 605 -21.30 6.78 22.25
N ARG A 606 -20.42 6.14 21.46
CA ARG A 606 -19.32 5.26 21.95
C ARG A 606 -17.95 5.56 21.36
N GLY A 607 -17.88 6.36 20.30
CA GLY A 607 -16.62 6.81 19.73
C GLY A 607 -15.85 7.65 20.74
N PRO A 608 -14.51 7.63 20.73
CA PRO A 608 -13.74 8.52 21.58
C PRO A 608 -14.18 9.94 21.30
N LEU A 609 -14.25 10.74 22.36
CA LEU A 609 -14.46 12.19 22.30
C LEU A 609 -13.54 12.91 21.28
N LEU A 610 -12.49 12.23 20.81
CA LEU A 610 -11.55 12.62 19.77
C LEU A 610 -12.22 13.16 18.50
N PHE A 611 -13.28 12.53 18.00
CA PHE A 611 -13.87 12.89 16.68
C PHE A 611 -15.09 13.80 16.76
N ARG A 612 -15.72 13.91 17.94
CA ARG A 612 -17.00 14.64 18.11
C ARG A 612 -16.90 16.10 17.71
N GLN A 613 -15.71 16.67 17.84
CA GLN A 613 -15.44 18.06 17.54
C GLN A 613 -15.01 18.29 16.07
N THR A 614 -14.98 17.25 15.24
CA THR A 614 -14.69 17.35 13.80
C THR A 614 -16.01 17.43 13.05
N ASP A 615 -16.06 18.28 12.02
CA ASP A 615 -17.21 18.42 11.12
C ASP A 615 -17.78 17.05 10.70
N MET A 616 -19.08 16.84 10.93
CA MET A 616 -19.71 15.54 10.71
C MET A 616 -19.62 15.11 9.24
N ASP A 617 -19.87 16.03 8.32
CA ASP A 617 -19.86 15.73 6.89
C ASP A 617 -18.47 15.32 6.42
N LEU A 618 -17.41 15.90 7.01
CA LEU A 618 -16.03 15.49 6.73
C LEU A 618 -15.78 14.06 7.21
N ARG A 619 -16.24 13.72 8.42
CA ARG A 619 -16.10 12.37 8.99
C ARG A 619 -16.82 11.33 8.14
N GLU A 620 -18.06 11.62 7.74
CA GLU A 620 -18.83 10.75 6.85
C GLU A 620 -18.13 10.59 5.49
N LEU A 621 -17.65 11.69 4.89
CA LEU A 621 -16.97 11.60 3.59
C LEU A 621 -15.68 10.79 3.66
N VAL A 622 -14.84 11.02 4.68
CA VAL A 622 -13.60 10.26 4.90
C VAL A 622 -13.90 8.77 5.12
N MET A 623 -14.91 8.45 5.94
CA MET A 623 -15.38 7.08 6.13
C MET A 623 -15.79 6.43 4.80
N ARG A 624 -16.54 7.14 3.97
CA ARG A 624 -16.99 6.63 2.65
C ARG A 624 -15.84 6.44 1.68
N CYS A 625 -14.81 7.27 1.73
CA CYS A 625 -13.59 7.04 0.95
C CYS A 625 -12.90 5.72 1.35
N MET A 626 -13.02 5.32 2.62
CA MET A 626 -12.43 4.11 3.19
C MET A 626 -13.36 2.88 3.16
N MET A 627 -14.39 2.85 2.31
CA MET A 627 -15.23 1.65 2.12
C MET A 627 -14.39 0.47 1.63
N ASP A 628 -14.74 -0.72 2.12
CA ASP A 628 -14.05 -1.97 1.81
C ASP A 628 -14.14 -2.31 0.32
N ASP A 629 -15.36 -2.31 -0.21
CA ASP A 629 -15.64 -2.42 -1.64
C ASP A 629 -15.34 -1.09 -2.36
N PRO A 630 -14.44 -1.07 -3.36
CA PRO A 630 -14.20 0.11 -4.18
C PRO A 630 -15.48 0.70 -4.78
N TYR A 631 -16.45 -0.14 -5.20
CA TYR A 631 -17.69 0.34 -5.81
C TYR A 631 -18.59 1.12 -4.85
N ASP A 632 -18.48 0.87 -3.54
CA ASP A 632 -19.25 1.58 -2.51
C ASP A 632 -18.62 2.95 -2.15
N ARG A 633 -17.42 3.25 -2.65
CA ARG A 633 -16.76 4.54 -2.44
C ARG A 633 -17.37 5.63 -3.35
N PRO A 634 -17.43 6.90 -2.90
CA PRO A 634 -18.01 8.00 -3.66
C PRO A 634 -17.41 8.15 -5.06
N GLU A 635 -18.23 8.59 -6.01
CA GLU A 635 -17.76 8.99 -7.34
C GLU A 635 -17.07 10.36 -7.27
N MET A 636 -16.24 10.66 -8.28
CA MET A 636 -15.48 11.91 -8.31
C MET A 636 -16.37 13.15 -8.38
N GLU A 637 -17.46 13.10 -9.15
CA GLU A 637 -18.43 14.18 -9.28
C GLU A 637 -19.08 14.51 -7.94
N GLU A 638 -19.44 13.46 -7.19
CA GLU A 638 -20.02 13.58 -5.86
C GLU A 638 -19.00 14.19 -4.87
N LEU A 639 -17.75 13.72 -4.91
CA LEU A 639 -16.66 14.27 -4.07
C LEU A 639 -16.46 15.76 -4.34
N GLN A 640 -16.37 16.15 -5.61
CA GLN A 640 -16.19 17.55 -6.02
C GLN A 640 -17.36 18.40 -5.51
N GLU A 641 -18.61 17.95 -5.68
CA GLU A 641 -19.78 18.70 -5.21
C GLU A 641 -19.74 18.90 -3.68
N ILE A 642 -19.47 17.84 -2.91
CA ILE A 642 -19.42 17.92 -1.45
C ILE A 642 -18.28 18.82 -1.00
N ILE A 643 -17.08 18.66 -1.58
CA ILE A 643 -15.89 19.46 -1.25
C ILE A 643 -16.13 20.93 -1.61
N ASP A 644 -16.61 21.25 -2.81
CA ASP A 644 -16.86 22.64 -3.22
C ASP A 644 -17.90 23.31 -2.32
N ARG A 645 -19.00 22.61 -2.02
CA ARG A 645 -20.03 23.10 -1.11
C ARG A 645 -19.45 23.43 0.26
N LYS A 646 -18.52 22.61 0.76
CA LYS A 646 -17.91 22.79 2.08
C LYS A 646 -16.83 23.84 2.09
N VAL A 647 -15.94 23.87 1.11
CA VAL A 647 -14.84 24.84 1.02
C VAL A 647 -15.36 26.25 0.76
N ARG A 648 -16.31 26.38 -0.17
CA ARG A 648 -16.86 27.67 -0.61
C ARG A 648 -18.08 28.11 0.19
N GLY A 649 -18.64 27.20 1.00
CA GLY A 649 -19.75 27.49 1.89
C GLY A 649 -19.39 28.48 3.00
N PRO A 650 -20.39 29.05 3.68
CA PRO A 650 -20.15 30.01 4.74
C PRO A 650 -19.50 29.33 5.96
N TRP A 651 -18.34 29.84 6.37
CA TRP A 651 -17.69 29.50 7.63
C TRP A 651 -17.77 30.69 8.59
N THR A 652 -18.09 30.43 9.87
CA THR A 652 -18.27 31.48 10.88
C THR A 652 -17.16 31.48 11.92
N GLY A 653 -17.08 32.54 12.72
CA GLY A 653 -16.14 32.64 13.85
C GLY A 653 -14.68 32.52 13.44
N THR A 654 -13.92 31.71 14.20
CA THR A 654 -12.49 31.46 13.96
C THR A 654 -12.19 30.70 12.68
N GLN A 655 -13.19 30.04 12.08
CA GLN A 655 -13.06 29.30 10.83
C GLN A 655 -13.47 30.14 9.60
N SER A 656 -14.01 31.36 9.76
CA SER A 656 -14.20 32.30 8.65
C SER A 656 -12.86 32.70 8.00
N ASP A 657 -12.86 33.29 6.80
CA ASP A 657 -11.61 33.69 6.11
C ASP A 657 -10.81 34.67 6.97
N ALA A 658 -11.52 35.66 7.53
CA ALA A 658 -10.94 36.63 8.45
C ALA A 658 -10.45 35.97 9.75
N GLY A 659 -11.21 34.98 10.25
CA GLY A 659 -10.82 34.17 11.40
C GLY A 659 -9.51 33.42 11.16
N MET A 660 -9.46 32.64 10.08
CA MET A 660 -8.30 31.84 9.66
C MET A 660 -7.04 32.71 9.44
N ARG A 661 -7.17 33.87 8.78
CA ARG A 661 -6.04 34.80 8.57
C ARG A 661 -5.51 35.41 9.87
N LYS A 662 -6.39 35.68 10.84
CA LYS A 662 -5.98 36.16 12.18
C LYS A 662 -5.42 35.03 13.03
N HIS A 663 -5.83 33.80 12.74
CA HIS A 663 -5.49 32.64 13.55
C HIS A 663 -4.08 32.14 13.23
N LYS A 664 -3.09 32.63 14.00
CA LYS A 664 -1.67 32.21 13.90
C LYS A 664 -1.46 30.69 13.91
N GLN A 665 -2.38 29.90 14.46
CA GLN A 665 -2.28 28.44 14.44
C GLN A 665 -2.16 27.84 13.03
N THR A 666 -2.89 28.35 12.04
CA THR A 666 -2.78 27.81 10.67
C THR A 666 -1.37 28.05 10.13
N GLU A 667 -0.86 29.27 10.31
CA GLU A 667 0.51 29.59 9.94
C GLU A 667 1.51 28.70 10.71
N MET A 668 1.38 28.59 12.04
CA MET A 668 2.25 27.76 12.89
C MET A 668 2.27 26.28 12.51
N LEU A 669 1.15 25.73 12.00
CA LEU A 669 1.09 24.34 11.55
C LEU A 669 1.91 24.12 10.27
N PHE A 670 1.97 25.12 9.40
CA PHE A 670 2.64 25.07 8.10
C PHE A 670 4.00 25.79 8.06
N THR A 671 4.35 26.55 9.08
CA THR A 671 5.71 27.04 9.28
C THR A 671 6.43 26.01 10.13
N GLY A 672 7.23 25.16 9.49
CA GLY A 672 8.22 24.38 10.22
C GLY A 672 9.14 25.31 11.03
N PRO A 673 9.93 24.77 11.98
CA PRO A 673 11.06 25.53 12.51
C PRO A 673 11.85 26.07 11.32
N ALA A 674 12.20 27.36 11.34
CA ALA A 674 12.97 27.94 10.26
C ALA A 674 14.22 27.05 10.06
N ASP A 675 14.36 26.47 8.86
CA ASP A 675 15.57 25.72 8.54
C ASP A 675 16.74 26.65 8.86
N PRO A 676 17.71 26.20 9.70
CA PRO A 676 18.88 27.02 9.94
C PRO A 676 19.48 27.35 8.57
N PRO A 677 19.85 28.63 8.33
CA PRO A 677 20.42 29.01 7.04
C PRO A 677 21.56 28.03 6.73
N PRO A 678 21.61 27.48 5.50
CA PRO A 678 22.64 26.50 5.16
C PRO A 678 23.99 27.10 5.51
N LYS A 679 24.73 26.46 6.43
CA LYS A 679 26.04 26.95 6.86
C LYS A 679 26.91 27.06 5.60
N PRO A 680 27.45 28.25 5.28
CA PRO A 680 28.22 28.43 4.06
C PRO A 680 29.45 27.51 4.09
N ARG A 681 29.55 26.60 3.11
CA ARG A 681 30.79 25.98 2.59
C ARG A 681 31.83 25.39 3.57
N GLU A 682 31.61 25.35 4.88
CA GLU A 682 32.39 24.53 5.83
C GLU A 682 32.00 23.06 5.66
N THR A 683 32.48 22.59 4.52
CA THR A 683 32.80 21.25 4.05
C THR A 683 31.77 20.17 4.35
N LEU A 684 31.23 19.62 3.26
CA LEU A 684 30.75 18.24 3.18
C LEU A 684 31.56 17.32 4.11
N LYS A 685 32.90 17.43 4.12
CA LYS A 685 33.81 16.74 5.06
C LYS A 685 33.46 16.89 6.55
N LYS A 686 33.12 18.08 7.06
CA LYS A 686 32.69 18.27 8.45
C LYS A 686 31.34 17.61 8.72
N TRP A 687 30.41 17.70 7.78
CA TRP A 687 29.14 16.95 7.85
C TRP A 687 29.36 15.42 7.79
N LEU A 688 30.34 14.98 7.00
CA LEU A 688 30.82 13.59 6.89
C LEU A 688 31.56 13.09 8.13
N ASP A 689 32.18 13.98 8.90
CA ASP A 689 32.92 13.59 10.09
C ASP A 689 32.04 13.70 11.36
N GLU A 690 31.07 14.63 11.40
CA GLU A 690 30.36 15.02 12.64
C GLU A 690 28.83 14.74 12.66
N GLU A 691 28.10 14.78 11.53
CA GLU A 691 26.63 15.00 11.58
C GLU A 691 25.70 13.92 10.95
N MET A 692 26.17 12.78 10.41
CA MET A 692 25.22 11.72 9.97
C MET A 692 24.73 10.79 11.10
N GLU A 693 24.42 11.33 12.27
CA GLU A 693 23.40 10.73 13.12
C GLU A 693 22.06 11.33 12.69
N ILE A 694 21.40 10.67 11.72
CA ILE A 694 20.13 11.15 11.19
C ILE A 694 18.99 10.50 11.96
N ASP A 695 18.07 11.35 12.42
CA ASP A 695 16.81 10.95 13.01
C ASP A 695 15.90 10.40 11.90
N VAL A 696 15.77 9.08 11.81
CA VAL A 696 14.77 8.45 10.93
C VAL A 696 13.47 8.39 11.72
N PHE A 697 12.41 8.97 11.16
CA PHE A 697 11.06 8.75 11.66
C PHE A 697 10.59 7.38 11.16
N GLU A 698 10.39 6.43 12.08
CA GLU A 698 9.83 5.09 11.80
C GLU A 698 8.42 5.15 11.22
#